data_AF-A0A1A9NGX7-F1
#
_entry.id   AF-A0A1A9NGX7-F1
#
_cell.length_a   1.000
_cell.length_b   1.000
_cell.length_c   1.000
_cell.angle_alpha   90.00
_cell.angle_beta   90.00
_cell.angle_gamma   90.00
#
_symmetry.space_group_name_H-M   'P 1'
#
loop_
_entity.id
_entity.type
_entity.pdbx_description
1 polymer ?
#
loop_
_entity_poly.entity_id
_entity_poly.type
_entity_poly.pdbx_seq_one_letter_code
_entity_poly.pdbx_strand_id
1 'polypeptide(L)'
;MASLNKASLASSMQTVRNVAQSRRTRRVITGLLIFLVLFGLLGFFAAPPLIRHLAEQQLSKQLDRPATIGRIALNPYTLKLEADRVHIGERGGAGDFVDISRLIVQASWSSLFRGAPIVDEVQLDSPRFHIVRFDPQRFNFTDLIDKFAKQPSKPNSKPAQFAVSNIRLENGQIIFDDKLLGATHVIDQWKLGIPFIATLPSKTDIFVEPLLRARIDGSPLAIDGRTKPFAASRESEVSLRFEGLDVPRLMSYVPTKLPVVVQSGKLSTDLKLNFVMANDAPSLRVAGTVDMNDVDVQDQSKAPFFAARAVHVAAATLEPLKSLYHFDDIRIDAPSASLARDKDGVLSVEKMFAPAPAAATSSAASEPAASAPVAASGATATEKAAPPLDLSIKRFALNDGTINVRDYAASRPIDAGLQKLNVTLTDFSTLGSAPAHYTLNTDFKDSAGSLGAAGEFGLVAKTANSKVDLKSLKLPLVQPYIDTATAAQVVDGELSATANVGANWSKSPVAVMVNDTQLDLQSLKLAARGSKAPMISLAQGRVTLKQVDVAARMAEIASVDTTGLAVDAQRLKNGSINLASLAAEHEAASERSAVHAVKKAQAEGPAWHYRIDELNLKDATVNFTDNTTPQPVKLSITPLQLKVQQISDDLSRPLPVDLQATLNKKGTLGLKGDVTATPLKVAVKVNANRLDAAALEPYFGSQLNAVIASALLNASGDLALSQAKSLKASYRGDMALVDVRMLDKATSDPFAGWGSLALSNLKATYDEQGTVVDAGRVTFTKFYGRVLLDAQGKLNLKDVVAHESGAPQSLTRDKSGAEPVPLTPQAASAVAAAPVAPASATPATVTAATPPQSPVKMHFGQLVLQQGRVTYTDNFIKPNYTADLVSIQGTVGAFGTQSTTPAPVDVAAKLAANGPLSIRGTINPLIAKPALDLTASAHDIELTNLTPYSAKYAGYPITKGKLNVDLHYKLDNDQLNADNHLFIDQLTFGDHIENDTATKLPVRLAISLLKNSRGEIDVNLPVSGSLSNPEFSIGGLIWHAVLNLLQKAVTAPFSLIANAFGGKGEELGYVEFEPGSAKLTDTDNQKLDAIVKALADKPSIKMDLIGRVDPAVDEPALRTRYVDRLVKQQKIKDVVGNGESVDLSTVTVDPKEYDKYLTNAYKSADFKKPRNFVGLTKSLPDDDMKSALAANAPIDDASLRELAQRRAQSVQQYLDGKIDSSRVFVVAPKLNADGIKDKGATTRVDFGLK
;
A
#
# COMPACT_ATOMS: atom_id res chain seq x y z
N MET A 1 44.28 -93.20 -30.10
CA MET A 1 44.38 -94.54 -30.71
C MET A 1 45.69 -94.66 -31.47
N ALA A 2 46.63 -95.45 -30.93
CA ALA A 2 47.76 -96.09 -31.62
C ALA A 2 48.28 -97.17 -30.65
N SER A 3 48.30 -98.42 -31.09
CA SER A 3 48.54 -99.61 -30.27
C SER A 3 49.98 -99.69 -29.75
N LEU A 4 50.15 -99.74 -28.43
CA LEU A 4 51.43 -100.06 -27.79
C LEU A 4 51.66 -101.57 -27.83
N ASN A 5 52.69 -101.96 -28.58
CA ASN A 5 53.13 -103.32 -28.83
C ASN A 5 53.72 -103.94 -27.55
N LYS A 6 53.19 -105.09 -27.08
CA LYS A 6 53.64 -105.80 -25.87
C LYS A 6 55.10 -106.27 -25.93
N ALA A 7 55.74 -106.23 -27.10
CA ALA A 7 57.12 -106.69 -27.33
C ALA A 7 58.22 -105.66 -26.95
N SER A 8 57.93 -104.36 -26.82
CA SER A 8 58.95 -103.35 -26.45
C SER A 8 59.14 -103.17 -24.93
N LEU A 9 58.24 -103.73 -24.11
CA LEU A 9 58.30 -103.69 -22.64
C LEU A 9 59.18 -104.81 -22.04
N ALA A 10 59.39 -105.91 -22.76
CA ALA A 10 60.24 -107.01 -22.28
C ALA A 10 61.74 -106.73 -22.46
N SER A 11 62.16 -106.11 -23.56
CA SER A 11 63.58 -105.78 -23.81
C SER A 11 64.08 -104.60 -22.97
N SER A 12 63.20 -103.67 -22.61
CA SER A 12 63.53 -102.56 -21.70
C SER A 12 63.66 -103.02 -20.23
N MET A 13 62.91 -104.04 -19.78
CA MET A 13 63.08 -104.61 -18.43
C MET A 13 64.35 -105.45 -18.26
N GLN A 14 64.86 -106.12 -19.30
CA GLN A 14 66.12 -106.87 -19.19
C GLN A 14 67.36 -105.97 -19.12
N THR A 15 67.37 -104.84 -19.83
CA THR A 15 68.46 -103.86 -19.77
C THR A 15 68.50 -103.16 -18.41
N VAL A 16 67.34 -102.90 -17.79
CA VAL A 16 67.26 -102.38 -16.41
C VAL A 16 67.73 -103.41 -15.37
N ARG A 17 67.44 -104.70 -15.57
CA ARG A 17 67.88 -105.78 -14.65
C ARG A 17 69.41 -105.99 -14.68
N ASN A 18 70.05 -105.88 -15.85
CA ASN A 18 71.50 -106.01 -15.99
C ASN A 18 72.26 -104.77 -15.46
N VAL A 19 71.70 -103.57 -15.62
CA VAL A 19 72.27 -102.35 -15.02
C VAL A 19 72.10 -102.37 -13.49
N ALA A 20 71.00 -102.90 -12.95
CA ALA A 20 70.77 -103.02 -11.51
C ALA A 20 71.71 -104.04 -10.80
N GLN A 21 72.22 -105.06 -11.51
CA GLN A 21 73.09 -106.10 -10.95
C GLN A 21 74.62 -105.81 -11.07
N SER A 22 75.03 -104.70 -11.68
CA SER A 22 76.46 -104.36 -11.81
C SER A 22 77.09 -103.97 -10.45
N ARG A 23 78.34 -104.38 -10.20
CA ARG A 23 79.09 -104.02 -8.96
C ARG A 23 79.24 -102.51 -8.78
N ARG A 24 79.37 -101.75 -9.88
CA ARG A 24 79.42 -100.28 -9.86
C ARG A 24 78.07 -99.71 -9.41
N THR A 25 76.97 -100.23 -9.95
CA THR A 25 75.61 -99.81 -9.57
C THR A 25 75.32 -100.14 -8.11
N ARG A 26 75.71 -101.32 -7.62
CA ARG A 26 75.52 -101.70 -6.21
C ARG A 26 76.34 -100.85 -5.23
N ARG A 27 77.57 -100.46 -5.57
CA ARG A 27 78.38 -99.50 -4.78
C ARG A 27 77.79 -98.09 -4.81
N VAL A 28 77.29 -97.65 -5.97
CA VAL A 28 76.60 -96.36 -6.09
C VAL A 28 75.31 -96.36 -5.28
N ILE A 29 74.48 -97.41 -5.36
CA ILE A 29 73.24 -97.55 -4.58
C ILE A 29 73.54 -97.62 -3.08
N THR A 30 74.52 -98.40 -2.63
CA THR A 30 74.88 -98.49 -1.21
C THR A 30 75.44 -97.16 -0.71
N GLY A 31 76.27 -96.48 -1.50
CA GLY A 31 76.78 -95.15 -1.19
C GLY A 31 75.67 -94.09 -1.14
N LEU A 32 74.69 -94.16 -2.04
CA LEU A 32 73.49 -93.33 -2.03
C LEU A 32 72.63 -93.60 -0.79
N LEU A 33 72.46 -94.87 -0.39
CA LEU A 33 71.70 -95.25 0.80
C LEU A 33 72.39 -94.77 2.08
N ILE A 34 73.71 -94.96 2.20
CA ILE A 34 74.53 -94.45 3.31
C ILE A 34 74.44 -92.93 3.35
N PHE A 35 74.58 -92.26 2.20
CA PHE A 35 74.43 -90.81 2.10
C PHE A 35 73.04 -90.36 2.54
N LEU A 36 71.96 -91.02 2.09
CA LEU A 36 70.58 -90.65 2.39
C LEU A 36 70.24 -90.85 3.88
N VAL A 37 70.81 -91.89 4.52
CA VAL A 37 70.70 -92.13 5.97
C VAL A 37 71.54 -91.13 6.78
N LEU A 38 72.80 -90.89 6.41
CA LEU A 38 73.66 -89.88 7.05
C LEU A 38 73.11 -88.47 6.90
N PHE A 39 72.61 -88.13 5.71
CA PHE A 39 71.94 -86.87 5.41
C PHE A 39 70.66 -86.70 6.24
N GLY A 40 69.89 -87.78 6.41
CA GLY A 40 68.74 -87.82 7.33
C GLY A 40 69.14 -87.57 8.79
N LEU A 41 70.10 -88.35 9.31
CA LEU A 41 70.56 -88.24 10.70
C LEU A 41 71.14 -86.85 11.01
N LEU A 42 72.02 -86.33 10.14
CA LEU A 42 72.59 -84.99 10.29
C LEU A 42 71.50 -83.92 10.14
N GLY A 43 70.58 -84.05 9.18
CA GLY A 43 69.52 -83.09 8.93
C GLY A 43 68.44 -83.04 10.01
N PHE A 44 68.09 -84.16 10.64
CA PHE A 44 67.06 -84.22 11.70
C PHE A 44 67.60 -83.90 13.10
N PHE A 45 68.86 -84.26 13.41
CA PHE A 45 69.38 -84.14 14.79
C PHE A 45 70.51 -83.12 14.95
N ALA A 46 71.43 -82.99 13.98
CA ALA A 46 72.54 -82.05 14.08
C ALA A 46 72.18 -80.65 13.54
N ALA A 47 71.40 -80.59 12.45
CA ALA A 47 71.06 -79.34 11.81
C ALA A 47 70.13 -78.45 12.67
N PRO A 48 69.06 -78.92 13.33
CA PRO A 48 68.17 -78.02 14.08
C PRO A 48 68.85 -77.21 15.21
N PRO A 49 69.66 -77.79 16.13
CA PRO A 49 70.34 -77.00 17.15
C PRO A 49 71.42 -76.08 16.55
N LEU A 50 72.09 -76.50 15.48
CA LEU A 50 73.07 -75.68 14.77
C LEU A 50 72.41 -74.48 14.09
N ILE A 51 71.33 -74.71 13.35
CA ILE A 51 70.53 -73.67 12.70
C ILE A 51 69.99 -72.71 13.76
N ARG A 52 69.55 -73.20 14.93
CA ARG A 52 69.06 -72.33 16.01
C ARG A 52 70.14 -71.38 16.50
N HIS A 53 71.31 -71.90 16.89
CA HIS A 53 72.39 -71.08 17.41
C HIS A 53 72.91 -70.09 16.36
N LEU A 54 73.12 -70.55 15.12
CA LEU A 54 73.57 -69.70 14.02
C LEU A 54 72.52 -68.65 13.64
N ALA A 55 71.24 -69.02 13.60
CA ALA A 55 70.16 -68.08 13.27
C ALA A 55 69.99 -67.04 14.37
N GLU A 56 69.98 -67.40 15.65
CA GLU A 56 69.93 -66.43 16.76
C GLU A 56 71.13 -65.46 16.72
N GLN A 57 72.34 -65.96 16.51
CA GLN A 57 73.54 -65.14 16.41
C GLN A 57 73.54 -64.23 15.18
N GLN A 58 73.19 -64.76 14.00
CA GLN A 58 73.18 -64.01 12.75
C GLN A 58 72.02 -63.02 12.70
N LEU A 59 70.80 -63.41 13.10
CA LEU A 59 69.66 -62.50 13.19
C LEU A 59 69.99 -61.37 14.16
N SER A 60 70.55 -61.69 15.34
CA SER A 60 70.88 -60.64 16.31
C SER A 60 71.94 -59.66 15.80
N LYS A 61 72.95 -60.18 15.10
CA LYS A 61 74.03 -59.38 14.51
C LYS A 61 73.58 -58.57 13.29
N GLN A 62 72.74 -59.14 12.42
CA GLN A 62 72.28 -58.47 11.21
C GLN A 62 71.22 -57.41 11.53
N LEU A 63 70.36 -57.67 12.51
CA LEU A 63 69.28 -56.76 12.92
C LEU A 63 69.68 -55.78 14.04
N ASP A 64 70.87 -55.90 14.61
CA ASP A 64 71.33 -55.13 15.79
C ASP A 64 70.31 -55.16 16.96
N ARG A 65 69.62 -56.30 17.12
CA ARG A 65 68.50 -56.52 18.06
C ARG A 65 68.59 -57.92 18.66
N PRO A 66 68.26 -58.14 19.94
CA PRO A 66 68.28 -59.49 20.49
C PRO A 66 67.21 -60.36 19.82
N ALA A 67 67.63 -61.46 19.18
CA ALA A 67 66.73 -62.42 18.56
C ALA A 67 66.86 -63.80 19.23
N THR A 68 65.73 -64.39 19.62
CA THR A 68 65.67 -65.72 20.23
C THR A 68 64.67 -66.61 19.49
N ILE A 69 64.96 -67.91 19.40
CA ILE A 69 64.08 -68.88 18.75
C ILE A 69 63.81 -70.01 19.74
N GLY A 70 62.54 -70.33 20.00
CA GLY A 70 62.17 -71.37 20.95
C GLY A 70 62.57 -72.78 20.51
N ARG A 71 62.14 -73.19 19.31
CA ARG A 71 62.40 -74.51 18.73
C ARG A 71 62.62 -74.39 17.22
N ILE A 72 63.54 -75.16 16.67
CA ILE A 72 63.69 -75.38 15.22
C ILE A 72 63.47 -76.86 14.92
N ALA A 73 62.75 -77.17 13.84
CA ALA A 73 62.64 -78.48 13.24
C ALA A 73 62.96 -78.39 11.75
N LEU A 74 63.71 -79.36 11.22
CA LEU A 74 64.04 -79.46 9.79
C LEU A 74 63.74 -80.88 9.32
N ASN A 75 62.95 -81.02 8.26
CA ASN A 75 62.86 -82.26 7.50
C ASN A 75 63.80 -82.15 6.29
N PRO A 76 64.96 -82.82 6.29
CA PRO A 76 65.94 -82.71 5.21
C PRO A 76 65.48 -83.32 3.89
N TYR A 77 64.52 -84.27 3.89
CA TYR A 77 64.02 -84.88 2.66
C TYR A 77 63.02 -83.98 1.94
N THR A 78 62.16 -83.28 2.70
CA THR A 78 61.19 -82.34 2.13
C THR A 78 61.68 -80.89 2.13
N LEU A 79 62.85 -80.63 2.72
CA LEU A 79 63.42 -79.30 2.98
C LEU A 79 62.44 -78.35 3.71
N LYS A 80 61.61 -78.89 4.61
CA LYS A 80 60.67 -78.12 5.43
C LYS A 80 61.34 -77.70 6.73
N LEU A 81 61.55 -76.40 6.90
CA LEU A 81 62.05 -75.76 8.11
C LEU A 81 60.88 -75.15 8.89
N GLU A 82 60.78 -75.44 10.18
CA GLU A 82 59.80 -74.89 11.10
C GLU A 82 60.51 -74.26 12.30
N ALA A 83 60.16 -73.03 12.64
CA ALA A 83 60.68 -72.29 13.78
C ALA A 83 59.53 -71.80 14.66
N ASP A 84 59.47 -72.28 15.91
CA ASP A 84 58.45 -71.88 16.89
C ASP A 84 58.99 -70.82 17.85
N ARG A 85 58.13 -69.87 18.24
CA ARG A 85 58.42 -68.78 19.18
C ARG A 85 59.67 -68.00 18.79
N VAL A 86 59.64 -67.37 17.62
CA VAL A 86 60.69 -66.45 17.17
C VAL A 86 60.39 -65.09 17.76
N HIS A 87 61.26 -64.59 18.64
CA HIS A 87 61.13 -63.28 19.28
C HIS A 87 62.31 -62.40 18.88
N ILE A 88 62.02 -61.18 18.46
CA ILE A 88 62.99 -60.13 18.15
C ILE A 88 62.63 -58.94 19.03
N GLY A 89 63.52 -58.61 19.96
CA GLY A 89 63.35 -57.47 20.87
C GLY A 89 63.77 -56.15 20.23
N GLU A 90 63.47 -55.05 20.92
CA GLU A 90 63.83 -53.72 20.44
C GLU A 90 65.32 -53.39 20.55
N ARG A 91 65.74 -52.37 19.79
CA ARG A 91 67.11 -51.85 19.84
C ARG A 91 67.40 -51.30 21.25
N GLY A 92 68.32 -51.95 21.96
CA GLY A 92 68.64 -51.62 23.37
C GLY A 92 68.10 -52.63 24.39
N GLY A 93 67.33 -53.64 23.95
CA GLY A 93 66.95 -54.81 24.75
C GLY A 93 65.71 -54.65 25.64
N ALA A 94 65.06 -53.49 25.64
CA ALA A 94 63.80 -53.26 26.35
C ALA A 94 62.65 -53.06 25.37
N GLY A 95 61.67 -53.95 25.39
CA GLY A 95 60.46 -53.91 24.55
C GLY A 95 60.44 -54.96 23.43
N ASP A 96 59.23 -55.25 22.95
CA ASP A 96 58.97 -56.20 21.87
C ASP A 96 58.97 -55.48 20.52
N PHE A 97 59.62 -56.05 19.49
CA PHE A 97 59.61 -55.53 18.12
C PHE A 97 58.83 -56.46 17.17
N VAL A 98 59.22 -57.74 17.12
CA VAL A 98 58.53 -58.77 16.32
C VAL A 98 58.46 -60.09 17.09
N ASP A 99 57.25 -60.63 17.24
CA ASP A 99 57.01 -61.95 17.82
C ASP A 99 56.27 -62.84 16.84
N ILE A 100 56.75 -64.05 16.59
CA ILE A 100 56.12 -65.01 15.68
C ILE A 100 55.94 -66.33 16.42
N SER A 101 54.68 -66.78 16.51
CA SER A 101 54.39 -68.05 17.19
C SER A 101 54.95 -69.24 16.42
N ARG A 102 54.79 -69.26 15.09
CA ARG A 102 55.33 -70.29 14.22
C ARG A 102 55.65 -69.76 12.82
N LEU A 103 56.84 -70.09 12.31
CA LEU A 103 57.32 -69.81 10.96
C LEU A 103 57.62 -71.12 10.25
N ILE A 104 57.04 -71.34 9.07
CA ILE A 104 57.29 -72.50 8.22
C ILE A 104 57.85 -72.01 6.88
N VAL A 105 58.97 -72.59 6.45
CA VAL A 105 59.58 -72.34 5.13
C VAL A 105 59.90 -73.69 4.49
N GLN A 106 59.33 -73.98 3.32
CA GLN A 106 59.60 -75.19 2.57
C GLN A 106 60.37 -74.86 1.29
N ALA A 107 61.67 -75.15 1.28
CA ALA A 107 62.49 -74.96 0.09
C ALA A 107 62.28 -76.10 -0.92
N SER A 108 62.50 -75.83 -2.22
CA SER A 108 62.35 -76.83 -3.27
C SER A 108 63.70 -77.37 -3.74
N TRP A 109 63.83 -78.70 -3.82
CA TRP A 109 64.99 -79.35 -4.46
C TRP A 109 65.18 -78.92 -5.91
N SER A 110 64.11 -78.47 -6.58
CA SER A 110 64.14 -77.90 -7.93
C SER A 110 65.07 -76.69 -8.05
N SER A 111 65.35 -75.98 -6.94
CA SER A 111 66.27 -74.83 -6.91
C SER A 111 67.67 -75.16 -7.42
N LEU A 112 68.18 -76.35 -7.07
CA LEU A 112 69.52 -76.81 -7.50
C LEU A 112 69.57 -77.10 -9.00
N PHE A 113 68.48 -77.62 -9.57
CA PHE A 113 68.40 -77.97 -10.99
C PHE A 113 68.10 -76.76 -11.89
N ARG A 114 67.40 -75.75 -11.35
CA ARG A 114 67.01 -74.54 -12.09
C ARG A 114 67.97 -73.37 -11.91
N GLY A 115 68.94 -73.47 -11.01
CA GLY A 115 69.91 -72.39 -10.73
C GLY A 115 69.26 -71.12 -10.18
N ALA A 116 68.10 -71.25 -9.53
CA ALA A 116 67.31 -70.14 -8.99
C ALA A 116 66.71 -70.54 -7.64
N PRO A 117 66.61 -69.64 -6.65
CA PRO A 117 65.93 -69.94 -5.38
C PRO A 117 64.43 -70.19 -5.60
N ILE A 118 63.97 -71.39 -5.25
CA ILE A 118 62.56 -71.80 -5.32
C ILE A 118 62.09 -72.27 -3.94
N VAL A 119 61.02 -71.64 -3.45
CA VAL A 119 60.38 -71.94 -2.17
C VAL A 119 58.92 -72.33 -2.45
N ASP A 120 58.51 -73.51 -1.99
CA ASP A 120 57.18 -74.08 -2.25
C ASP A 120 56.12 -73.54 -1.27
N GLU A 121 56.54 -73.12 -0.06
CA GLU A 121 55.66 -72.58 0.97
C GLU A 121 56.39 -71.64 1.95
N VAL A 122 55.73 -70.54 2.32
CA VAL A 122 56.13 -69.67 3.43
C VAL A 122 54.89 -69.37 4.27
N GLN A 123 54.83 -69.85 5.51
CA GLN A 123 53.71 -69.60 6.41
C GLN A 123 54.15 -68.95 7.72
N LEU A 124 53.52 -67.83 8.09
CA LEU A 124 53.66 -67.17 9.38
C LEU A 124 52.33 -67.28 10.14
N ASP A 125 52.34 -67.88 11.32
CA ASP A 125 51.15 -67.98 12.18
C ASP A 125 51.30 -67.11 13.43
N SER A 126 50.26 -66.30 13.68
CA SER A 126 50.14 -65.36 14.78
C SER A 126 51.34 -64.43 14.97
N PRO A 127 51.82 -63.71 13.92
CA PRO A 127 52.90 -62.76 14.08
C PRO A 127 52.39 -61.44 14.68
N ARG A 128 53.11 -60.88 15.64
CA ARG A 128 52.83 -59.61 16.31
C ARG A 128 53.95 -58.63 16.02
N PHE A 129 53.59 -57.45 15.54
CA PHE A 129 54.51 -56.36 15.23
C PHE A 129 54.19 -55.17 16.11
N HIS A 130 55.23 -54.57 16.67
CA HIS A 130 55.11 -53.29 17.35
C HIS A 130 55.89 -52.24 16.56
N ILE A 131 55.16 -51.30 15.97
CA ILE A 131 55.73 -50.25 15.11
C ILE A 131 55.55 -48.92 15.82
N VAL A 132 56.65 -48.21 16.04
CA VAL A 132 56.65 -46.87 16.64
C VAL A 132 57.13 -45.85 15.62
N ARG A 133 56.34 -44.81 15.38
CA ARG A 133 56.75 -43.67 14.55
C ARG A 133 57.21 -42.53 15.46
N PHE A 134 58.44 -42.06 15.26
CA PHE A 134 59.02 -40.95 16.01
C PHE A 134 58.88 -39.62 15.27
N ASP A 135 59.14 -39.61 13.96
CA ASP A 135 59.14 -38.43 13.09
C ASP A 135 58.53 -38.78 11.71
N PRO A 136 58.27 -37.81 10.79
CA PRO A 136 57.61 -38.10 9.52
C PRO A 136 58.19 -39.25 8.70
N GLN A 137 59.51 -39.43 8.74
CA GLN A 137 60.25 -40.48 8.02
C GLN A 137 61.02 -41.45 8.95
N ARG A 138 60.82 -41.35 10.28
CA ARG A 138 61.60 -42.11 11.26
C ARG A 138 60.71 -43.01 12.10
N PHE A 139 60.99 -44.31 12.03
CA PHE A 139 60.33 -45.38 12.77
C PHE A 139 61.36 -46.15 13.60
N ASN A 140 60.89 -46.97 14.55
CA ASN A 140 61.71 -47.91 15.31
C ASN A 140 62.47 -48.94 14.47
N PHE A 141 62.19 -49.05 13.16
CA PHE A 141 62.91 -49.88 12.20
C PHE A 141 63.64 -49.11 11.09
N THR A 142 63.61 -47.76 11.07
CA THR A 142 64.28 -46.98 10.01
C THR A 142 65.79 -47.25 9.96
N ASP A 143 66.41 -47.53 11.10
CA ASP A 143 67.82 -47.92 11.18
C ASP A 143 68.11 -49.22 10.38
N LEU A 144 67.17 -50.17 10.36
CA LEU A 144 67.27 -51.37 9.54
C LEU A 144 67.18 -51.03 8.06
N ILE A 145 66.25 -50.15 7.66
CA ILE A 145 66.13 -49.71 6.27
C ILE A 145 67.41 -49.02 5.82
N ASP A 146 67.92 -48.06 6.56
CA ASP A 146 69.14 -47.31 6.22
C ASP A 146 70.37 -48.22 6.13
N LYS A 147 70.44 -49.26 6.98
CA LYS A 147 71.50 -50.26 6.98
C LYS A 147 71.47 -51.12 5.71
N PHE A 148 70.29 -51.53 5.25
CA PHE A 148 70.14 -52.40 4.08
C PHE A 148 69.96 -51.67 2.74
N ALA A 149 69.57 -50.39 2.74
CA ALA A 149 69.36 -49.59 1.53
C ALA A 149 70.66 -49.06 0.90
N LYS A 150 71.78 -49.03 1.63
CA LYS A 150 73.09 -48.59 1.14
C LYS A 150 73.76 -49.67 0.26
N GLN A 151 73.36 -49.80 -1.01
CA GLN A 151 74.07 -50.59 -2.04
C GLN A 151 74.07 -49.90 -3.43
N PRO A 152 75.07 -50.17 -4.29
CA PRO A 152 75.57 -49.21 -5.29
C PRO A 152 74.72 -49.05 -6.56
N SER A 153 74.72 -47.83 -7.08
CA SER A 153 74.04 -47.35 -8.28
C SER A 153 74.73 -47.74 -9.59
N LYS A 154 74.49 -48.96 -10.09
CA LYS A 154 74.60 -49.31 -11.54
C LYS A 154 73.63 -50.44 -11.93
N PRO A 155 72.50 -50.15 -12.62
CA PRO A 155 71.61 -51.18 -13.13
C PRO A 155 72.05 -51.61 -14.53
N ASN A 156 72.81 -52.69 -14.65
CA ASN A 156 73.12 -53.29 -15.96
C ASN A 156 73.04 -54.84 -15.96
N SER A 157 72.44 -55.43 -14.93
CA SER A 157 72.24 -56.87 -14.79
C SER A 157 70.76 -57.24 -14.97
N LYS A 158 70.52 -58.37 -15.64
CA LYS A 158 69.17 -58.96 -15.80
C LYS A 158 68.53 -59.20 -14.41
N PRO A 159 67.18 -59.15 -14.29
CA PRO A 159 66.49 -59.39 -13.02
C PRO A 159 66.90 -60.74 -12.40
N ALA A 160 67.14 -60.76 -11.09
CA ALA A 160 67.39 -61.99 -10.36
C ALA A 160 66.17 -62.91 -10.45
N GLN A 161 66.37 -64.15 -10.89
CA GLN A 161 65.31 -65.14 -11.07
C GLN A 161 65.03 -65.86 -9.74
N PHE A 162 63.78 -65.85 -9.29
CA PHE A 162 63.32 -66.58 -8.11
C PHE A 162 61.84 -66.95 -8.24
N ALA A 163 61.37 -67.89 -7.41
CA ALA A 163 59.95 -68.19 -7.23
C ALA A 163 59.63 -68.57 -5.78
N VAL A 164 58.61 -67.96 -5.21
CA VAL A 164 58.08 -68.29 -3.88
C VAL A 164 56.60 -68.58 -4.03
N SER A 165 56.14 -69.75 -3.61
CA SER A 165 54.74 -70.17 -3.67
C SER A 165 54.12 -70.23 -2.27
N ASN A 166 52.79 -70.20 -2.21
CA ASN A 166 51.97 -70.38 -1.01
C ASN A 166 52.43 -69.51 0.18
N ILE A 167 52.55 -68.20 -0.02
CA ILE A 167 52.88 -67.27 1.06
C ILE A 167 51.59 -67.01 1.86
N ARG A 168 51.57 -67.41 3.13
CA ARG A 168 50.41 -67.25 4.01
C ARG A 168 50.80 -66.62 5.33
N LEU A 169 50.00 -65.68 5.78
CA LEU A 169 50.06 -65.10 7.11
C LEU A 169 48.68 -65.20 7.73
N GLU A 170 48.59 -65.75 8.93
CA GLU A 170 47.34 -65.98 9.64
C GLU A 170 47.42 -65.37 11.05
N ASN A 171 46.30 -64.89 11.57
CA ASN A 171 46.14 -64.40 12.95
C ASN A 171 47.12 -63.29 13.38
N GLY A 172 47.58 -62.46 12.45
CA GLY A 172 48.56 -61.41 12.75
C GLY A 172 47.97 -60.23 13.52
N GLN A 173 48.85 -59.51 14.22
CA GLN A 173 48.54 -58.27 14.93
C GLN A 173 49.64 -57.23 14.72
N ILE A 174 49.27 -55.97 14.51
CA ILE A 174 50.18 -54.83 14.45
C ILE A 174 49.67 -53.79 15.43
N ILE A 175 50.52 -53.39 16.37
CA ILE A 175 50.30 -52.21 17.23
C ILE A 175 51.15 -51.09 16.63
N PHE A 176 50.48 -50.04 16.16
CA PHE A 176 51.12 -48.87 15.56
C PHE A 176 50.99 -47.68 16.51
N ASP A 177 52.10 -47.28 17.12
CA ASP A 177 52.20 -46.17 18.08
C ASP A 177 52.84 -44.96 17.38
N ASP A 178 52.00 -43.99 16.99
CA ASP A 178 52.44 -42.77 16.34
C ASP A 178 52.71 -41.67 17.38
N LYS A 179 53.97 -41.55 17.80
CA LYS A 179 54.40 -40.52 18.76
C LYS A 179 54.36 -39.12 18.18
N LEU A 180 54.46 -38.98 16.85
CA LEU A 180 54.40 -37.68 16.18
C LEU A 180 52.99 -37.09 16.26
N LEU A 181 51.97 -37.93 16.11
CA LEU A 181 50.56 -37.52 16.12
C LEU A 181 49.85 -37.80 17.46
N GLY A 182 50.52 -38.46 18.41
CA GLY A 182 49.95 -38.83 19.71
C GLY A 182 48.81 -39.86 19.60
N ALA A 183 48.84 -40.72 18.58
CA ALA A 183 47.78 -41.67 18.27
C ALA A 183 48.29 -43.12 18.32
N THR A 184 47.42 -44.07 18.65
CA THR A 184 47.73 -45.50 18.64
C THR A 184 46.66 -46.25 17.85
N HIS A 185 47.09 -47.03 16.86
CA HIS A 185 46.23 -47.86 16.02
C HIS A 185 46.51 -49.34 16.27
N VAL A 186 45.44 -50.15 16.33
CA VAL A 186 45.54 -51.60 16.48
C VAL A 186 44.97 -52.26 15.23
N ILE A 187 45.82 -53.00 14.53
CA ILE A 187 45.44 -53.83 13.39
C ILE A 187 45.46 -55.28 13.86
N ASP A 188 44.31 -55.93 13.93
CA ASP A 188 44.20 -57.33 14.35
C ASP A 188 43.54 -58.21 13.28
N GLN A 189 43.52 -59.53 13.51
CA GLN A 189 43.02 -60.52 12.55
C GLN A 189 43.69 -60.39 11.17
N TRP A 190 44.96 -59.98 11.15
CA TRP A 190 45.70 -59.75 9.92
C TRP A 190 45.97 -61.08 9.23
N LYS A 191 45.43 -61.22 8.02
CA LYS A 191 45.57 -62.39 7.17
C LYS A 191 46.01 -61.96 5.79
N LEU A 192 47.14 -62.47 5.32
CA LEU A 192 47.69 -62.21 3.99
C LEU A 192 47.89 -63.53 3.26
N GLY A 193 47.31 -63.68 2.07
CA GLY A 193 47.52 -64.83 1.21
C GLY A 193 48.07 -64.38 -0.14
N ILE A 194 49.23 -64.88 -0.54
CA ILE A 194 49.80 -64.66 -1.88
C ILE A 194 50.13 -66.03 -2.49
N PRO A 195 49.39 -66.46 -3.54
CA PRO A 195 49.57 -67.80 -4.13
C PRO A 195 50.98 -68.08 -4.64
N PHE A 196 51.61 -67.11 -5.32
CA PHE A 196 53.01 -67.16 -5.71
C PHE A 196 53.56 -65.79 -6.11
N ILE A 197 54.88 -65.62 -6.05
CA ILE A 197 55.64 -64.49 -6.55
C ILE A 197 56.82 -65.07 -7.33
N ALA A 198 56.95 -64.78 -8.63
CA ALA A 198 58.03 -65.32 -9.45
C ALA A 198 58.51 -64.36 -10.54
N THR A 199 59.83 -64.27 -10.72
CA THR A 199 60.49 -63.49 -11.80
C THR A 199 61.00 -64.37 -12.94
N LEU A 200 60.57 -65.64 -12.98
CA LEU A 200 60.88 -66.58 -14.07
C LEU A 200 60.17 -66.14 -15.37
N PRO A 201 60.85 -66.06 -16.53
CA PRO A 201 60.26 -65.54 -17.78
C PRO A 201 58.94 -66.21 -18.23
N SER A 202 58.70 -67.47 -17.87
CA SER A 202 57.44 -68.19 -18.17
C SER A 202 56.29 -67.91 -17.19
N LYS A 203 56.54 -67.12 -16.14
CA LYS A 203 55.62 -66.87 -15.02
C LYS A 203 55.35 -65.37 -14.77
N THR A 204 56.04 -64.46 -15.46
CA THR A 204 55.89 -63.00 -15.28
C THR A 204 54.57 -62.44 -15.82
N ASP A 205 53.91 -63.13 -16.75
CA ASP A 205 52.66 -62.69 -17.38
C ASP A 205 51.39 -63.41 -16.84
N ILE A 206 51.54 -64.12 -15.71
CA ILE A 206 50.45 -64.80 -15.02
C ILE A 206 49.94 -63.89 -13.89
N PHE A 207 48.62 -63.79 -13.77
CA PHE A 207 48.01 -63.08 -12.66
C PHE A 207 48.19 -63.83 -11.34
N VAL A 208 48.65 -63.10 -10.33
CA VAL A 208 48.69 -63.50 -8.93
C VAL A 208 47.47 -62.90 -8.25
N GLU A 209 46.75 -63.70 -7.45
CA GLU A 209 45.55 -63.26 -6.73
C GLU A 209 45.84 -63.09 -5.24
N PRO A 210 46.41 -61.95 -4.79
CA PRO A 210 46.63 -61.69 -3.38
C PRO A 210 45.31 -61.37 -2.66
N LEU A 211 45.21 -61.82 -1.40
CA LEU A 211 44.13 -61.41 -0.50
C LEU A 211 44.71 -60.86 0.80
N LEU A 212 44.06 -59.83 1.32
CA LEU A 212 44.32 -59.26 2.63
C LEU A 212 43.00 -59.11 3.39
N ARG A 213 42.97 -59.57 4.64
CA ARG A 213 41.91 -59.30 5.61
C ARG A 213 42.54 -58.77 6.89
N ALA A 214 41.91 -57.80 7.53
CA ALA A 214 42.32 -57.26 8.82
C ALA A 214 41.14 -56.51 9.48
N ARG A 215 41.28 -56.12 10.74
CA ARG A 215 40.48 -55.04 11.32
C ARG A 215 41.39 -53.93 11.79
N ILE A 216 41.09 -52.70 11.43
CA ILE A 216 41.83 -51.50 11.85
C ILE A 216 40.96 -50.78 12.88
N ASP A 217 41.44 -50.69 14.12
CA ASP A 217 40.73 -50.07 15.25
C ASP A 217 39.30 -50.63 15.45
N GLY A 218 39.12 -51.92 15.18
CA GLY A 218 37.83 -52.62 15.23
C GLY A 218 37.02 -52.60 13.94
N SER A 219 37.41 -51.81 12.92
CA SER A 219 36.73 -51.69 11.63
C SER A 219 37.25 -52.72 10.61
N PRO A 220 36.42 -53.60 10.03
CA PRO A 220 36.87 -54.58 9.04
C PRO A 220 37.45 -53.97 7.77
N LEU A 221 38.55 -54.56 7.29
CA LEU A 221 39.21 -54.29 6.01
C LEU A 221 39.31 -55.58 5.20
N ALA A 222 38.83 -55.55 3.96
CA ALA A 222 39.04 -56.60 2.98
C ALA A 222 39.63 -56.03 1.69
N ILE A 223 40.79 -56.54 1.29
CA ILE A 223 41.41 -56.25 0.00
C ILE A 223 41.55 -57.56 -0.78
N ASP A 224 40.96 -57.60 -1.97
CA ASP A 224 41.07 -58.71 -2.91
C ASP A 224 41.73 -58.20 -4.18
N GLY A 225 42.85 -58.78 -4.58
CA GLY A 225 43.62 -58.29 -5.73
C GLY A 225 43.86 -59.36 -6.78
N ARG A 226 44.13 -58.92 -8.00
CA ARG A 226 44.67 -59.72 -9.09
C ARG A 226 45.69 -58.89 -9.85
N THR A 227 46.96 -59.30 -9.86
CA THR A 227 48.07 -58.46 -10.36
C THR A 227 49.14 -59.25 -11.12
N LYS A 228 49.79 -58.59 -12.09
CA LYS A 228 51.00 -59.06 -12.78
C LYS A 228 52.22 -58.22 -12.35
N PRO A 229 52.75 -58.39 -11.13
CA PRO A 229 53.71 -57.45 -10.53
C PRO A 229 55.05 -57.35 -11.27
N PHE A 230 55.40 -58.34 -12.09
CA PHE A 230 56.66 -58.40 -12.85
C PHE A 230 56.49 -58.31 -14.36
N ALA A 231 55.26 -58.19 -14.87
CA ALA A 231 55.02 -57.87 -16.27
C ALA A 231 55.40 -56.40 -16.54
N ALA A 232 55.76 -56.08 -17.79
CA ALA A 232 56.04 -54.69 -18.18
C ALA A 232 54.83 -53.77 -17.94
N SER A 233 53.60 -54.29 -18.12
CA SER A 233 52.37 -53.52 -17.93
C SER A 233 51.96 -53.33 -16.47
N ARG A 234 52.49 -54.13 -15.52
CA ARG A 234 52.14 -54.12 -14.08
C ARG A 234 50.63 -54.05 -13.80
N GLU A 235 49.84 -54.68 -14.67
CA GLU A 235 48.38 -54.70 -14.61
C GLU A 235 47.90 -55.23 -13.26
N SER A 236 47.09 -54.44 -12.55
CA SER A 236 46.62 -54.74 -11.19
C SER A 236 45.17 -54.31 -11.02
N GLU A 237 44.31 -55.27 -10.68
CA GLU A 237 42.93 -55.05 -10.25
C GLU A 237 42.84 -55.27 -8.74
N VAL A 238 42.24 -54.35 -8.00
CA VAL A 238 42.14 -54.39 -6.54
C VAL A 238 40.73 -54.01 -6.12
N SER A 239 40.04 -54.89 -5.40
CA SER A 239 38.78 -54.59 -4.71
C SER A 239 39.10 -54.25 -3.25
N LEU A 240 38.73 -53.04 -2.82
CA LEU A 240 39.00 -52.46 -1.50
C LEU A 240 37.69 -52.20 -0.76
N ARG A 241 37.48 -52.91 0.35
CA ARG A 241 36.29 -52.81 1.18
C ARG A 241 36.64 -52.42 2.62
N PHE A 242 36.02 -51.35 3.10
CA PHE A 242 36.04 -50.90 4.48
C PHE A 242 34.62 -50.87 5.02
N GLU A 243 34.44 -51.27 6.27
CA GLU A 243 33.13 -51.18 6.96
C GLU A 243 33.27 -50.37 8.25
N GLY A 244 32.66 -49.18 8.28
CA GLY A 244 32.52 -48.37 9.49
C GLY A 244 33.80 -47.74 10.06
N LEU A 245 34.76 -47.39 9.21
CA LEU A 245 36.04 -46.78 9.59
C LEU A 245 35.85 -45.38 10.23
N ASP A 246 36.40 -45.19 11.44
CA ASP A 246 36.29 -43.95 12.22
C ASP A 246 37.17 -42.83 11.62
N VAL A 247 36.54 -41.89 10.89
CA VAL A 247 37.22 -40.85 10.12
C VAL A 247 38.01 -39.86 11.01
N PRO A 248 37.47 -39.34 12.13
CA PRO A 248 38.24 -38.50 13.06
C PRO A 248 39.61 -39.04 13.46
N ARG A 249 39.75 -40.37 13.65
CA ARG A 249 41.05 -40.99 14.00
C ARG A 249 42.09 -40.90 12.88
N LEU A 250 41.65 -40.76 11.64
CA LEU A 250 42.52 -40.66 10.46
C LEU A 250 42.82 -39.20 10.07
N MET A 251 42.12 -38.22 10.66
CA MET A 251 42.32 -36.80 10.33
C MET A 251 43.72 -36.28 10.65
N SER A 252 44.40 -36.89 11.61
CA SER A 252 45.80 -36.57 11.93
C SER A 252 46.78 -36.91 10.79
N TYR A 253 46.37 -37.78 9.85
CA TYR A 253 47.19 -38.21 8.71
C TYR A 253 46.92 -37.41 7.42
N VAL A 254 46.02 -36.41 7.46
CA VAL A 254 45.77 -35.55 6.30
C VAL A 254 47.02 -34.68 6.04
N PRO A 255 47.57 -34.65 4.80
CA PRO A 255 48.84 -33.95 4.52
C PRO A 255 48.79 -32.44 4.77
N THR A 256 47.60 -31.84 4.72
CA THR A 256 47.36 -30.41 4.91
C THR A 256 46.36 -30.21 6.05
N LYS A 257 46.61 -29.21 6.88
CA LYS A 257 45.66 -28.84 7.94
C LYS A 257 44.39 -28.30 7.29
N LEU A 258 43.28 -29.02 7.48
CA LEU A 258 41.98 -28.58 6.97
C LEU A 258 41.48 -27.36 7.77
N PRO A 259 40.72 -26.44 7.14
CA PRO A 259 40.13 -25.28 7.81
C PRO A 259 38.91 -25.65 8.69
N VAL A 260 38.65 -26.95 8.89
CA VAL A 260 37.51 -27.51 9.62
C VAL A 260 37.95 -28.64 10.55
N VAL A 261 37.13 -28.92 11.56
CA VAL A 261 37.29 -30.01 12.51
C VAL A 261 36.21 -31.06 12.24
N VAL A 262 36.60 -32.29 11.94
CA VAL A 262 35.67 -33.43 11.78
C VAL A 262 35.45 -34.05 13.16
N GLN A 263 34.26 -33.84 13.74
CA GLN A 263 33.89 -34.31 15.07
C GLN A 263 33.45 -35.78 15.06
N SER A 264 32.69 -36.20 14.04
CA SER A 264 32.27 -37.58 13.83
C SER A 264 32.09 -37.93 12.35
N GLY A 265 32.20 -39.22 12.04
CA GLY A 265 31.91 -39.77 10.72
C GLY A 265 32.41 -41.20 10.56
N LYS A 266 31.57 -42.11 10.05
CA LYS A 266 31.93 -43.51 9.77
C LYS A 266 31.96 -43.78 8.27
N LEU A 267 33.12 -44.16 7.76
CA LEU A 267 33.36 -44.42 6.34
C LEU A 267 33.22 -45.91 6.01
N SER A 268 32.42 -46.22 4.99
CA SER A 268 32.37 -47.55 4.37
C SER A 268 32.62 -47.42 2.87
N THR A 269 33.29 -48.40 2.28
CA THR A 269 33.65 -48.35 0.86
C THR A 269 33.51 -49.72 0.21
N ASP A 270 33.17 -49.74 -1.07
CA ASP A 270 33.34 -50.90 -1.96
C ASP A 270 33.92 -50.40 -3.29
N LEU A 271 35.25 -50.36 -3.37
CA LEU A 271 35.99 -49.75 -4.48
C LEU A 271 36.69 -50.81 -5.32
N LYS A 272 36.64 -50.66 -6.64
CA LYS A 272 37.43 -51.41 -7.61
C LYS A 272 38.45 -50.47 -8.25
N LEU A 273 39.73 -50.74 -8.03
CA LEU A 273 40.85 -50.00 -8.57
C LEU A 273 41.50 -50.84 -9.67
N ASN A 274 41.69 -50.26 -10.86
CA ASN A 274 42.43 -50.87 -11.96
C ASN A 274 43.62 -49.97 -12.30
N PHE A 275 44.83 -50.52 -12.18
CA PHE A 275 46.09 -49.85 -12.44
C PHE A 275 46.84 -50.54 -13.57
N VAL A 276 47.29 -49.77 -14.55
CA VAL A 276 48.10 -50.25 -15.68
C VAL A 276 49.22 -49.25 -15.98
N MET A 277 50.43 -49.76 -16.19
CA MET A 277 51.57 -49.04 -16.75
C MET A 277 51.65 -49.28 -18.25
N ALA A 278 51.53 -48.24 -19.07
CA ALA A 278 51.70 -48.33 -20.52
C ALA A 278 52.78 -47.34 -20.99
N ASN A 279 53.85 -47.82 -21.61
CA ASN A 279 54.98 -46.99 -22.08
C ASN A 279 55.53 -46.04 -20.99
N ASP A 280 55.73 -46.55 -19.77
CA ASP A 280 56.13 -45.81 -18.57
C ASP A 280 55.14 -44.74 -18.05
N ALA A 281 53.94 -44.65 -18.63
CA ALA A 281 52.86 -43.81 -18.11
C ALA A 281 51.87 -44.62 -17.26
N PRO A 282 51.62 -44.24 -16.00
CA PRO A 282 50.61 -44.87 -15.16
C PRO A 282 49.21 -44.43 -15.57
N SER A 283 48.26 -45.37 -15.51
CA SER A 283 46.82 -45.10 -15.54
C SER A 283 46.17 -45.75 -14.33
N LEU A 284 45.24 -45.02 -13.71
CA LEU A 284 44.47 -45.47 -12.55
C LEU A 284 43.01 -45.19 -12.82
N ARG A 285 42.19 -46.24 -12.82
CA ARG A 285 40.73 -46.16 -12.84
C ARG A 285 40.18 -46.63 -11.50
N VAL A 286 39.26 -45.86 -10.94
CA VAL A 286 38.55 -46.20 -9.69
C VAL A 286 37.05 -46.21 -9.97
N ALA A 287 36.34 -47.23 -9.53
CA ALA A 287 34.88 -47.33 -9.61
C ALA A 287 34.33 -47.96 -8.33
N GLY A 288 33.06 -47.72 -8.00
CA GLY A 288 32.43 -48.32 -6.82
C GLY A 288 31.71 -47.31 -5.93
N THR A 289 31.52 -47.66 -4.66
CA THR A 289 30.71 -46.87 -3.73
C THR A 289 31.49 -46.41 -2.51
N VAL A 290 31.12 -45.24 -1.99
CA VAL A 290 31.61 -44.66 -0.75
C VAL A 290 30.41 -44.16 0.04
N ASP A 291 30.29 -44.61 1.28
CA ASP A 291 29.23 -44.23 2.21
C ASP A 291 29.85 -43.61 3.47
N MET A 292 29.31 -42.47 3.89
CA MET A 292 29.71 -41.80 5.13
C MET A 292 28.49 -41.50 5.99
N ASN A 293 28.45 -42.08 7.19
CA ASN A 293 27.32 -41.93 8.12
C ASN A 293 27.71 -41.06 9.32
N ASP A 294 26.72 -40.37 9.89
CA ASP A 294 26.84 -39.53 11.09
C ASP A 294 27.94 -38.46 10.98
N VAL A 295 27.94 -37.72 9.86
CA VAL A 295 28.93 -36.68 9.57
C VAL A 295 28.63 -35.45 10.41
N ASP A 296 29.59 -35.02 11.22
CA ASP A 296 29.57 -33.72 11.92
C ASP A 296 30.90 -33.00 11.72
N VAL A 297 30.82 -31.85 11.05
CA VAL A 297 31.95 -30.98 10.73
C VAL A 297 31.71 -29.62 11.34
N GLN A 298 32.67 -29.17 12.14
CA GLN A 298 32.68 -27.89 12.82
C GLN A 298 33.78 -27.00 12.23
N ASP A 299 33.66 -25.69 12.42
CA ASP A 299 34.75 -24.78 12.10
C ASP A 299 35.86 -24.81 13.18
N GLN A 300 36.94 -24.05 12.99
CA GLN A 300 38.04 -23.98 13.97
C GLN A 300 37.62 -23.39 15.32
N SER A 301 36.50 -22.66 15.39
CA SER A 301 35.93 -22.12 16.62
C SER A 301 34.96 -23.10 17.32
N LYS A 302 34.83 -24.32 16.78
CA LYS A 302 33.86 -25.35 17.20
C LYS A 302 32.40 -24.97 16.94
N ALA A 303 32.14 -24.04 16.02
CA ALA A 303 30.78 -23.73 15.59
C ALA A 303 30.31 -24.77 14.56
N PRO A 304 29.02 -25.18 14.58
CA PRO A 304 28.48 -26.10 13.58
C PRO A 304 28.62 -25.53 12.16
N PHE A 305 29.26 -26.28 11.26
CA PHE A 305 29.47 -25.88 9.87
C PHE A 305 28.63 -26.71 8.91
N PHE A 306 28.81 -28.04 8.93
CA PHE A 306 28.09 -28.99 8.11
C PHE A 306 27.88 -30.30 8.87
N ALA A 307 26.66 -30.81 8.88
CA ALA A 307 26.37 -32.15 9.37
C ALA A 307 25.42 -32.87 8.41
N ALA A 308 25.49 -34.21 8.34
CA ALA A 308 24.59 -35.02 7.53
C ALA A 308 24.41 -36.41 8.15
N ARG A 309 23.20 -36.97 8.06
CA ARG A 309 22.93 -38.34 8.54
C ARG A 309 23.69 -39.37 7.70
N ALA A 310 23.63 -39.21 6.38
CA ALA A 310 24.32 -40.09 5.45
C ALA A 310 24.74 -39.34 4.17
N VAL A 311 25.90 -39.71 3.64
CA VAL A 311 26.42 -39.27 2.34
C VAL A 311 26.79 -40.52 1.55
N HIS A 312 26.17 -40.71 0.39
CA HIS A 312 26.42 -41.82 -0.53
C HIS A 312 26.99 -41.29 -1.84
N VAL A 313 28.06 -41.90 -2.33
CA VAL A 313 28.67 -41.58 -3.62
C VAL A 313 28.93 -42.88 -4.37
N ALA A 314 28.29 -43.04 -5.52
CA ALA A 314 28.56 -44.11 -6.48
C ALA A 314 29.31 -43.54 -7.68
N ALA A 315 30.55 -43.96 -7.86
CA ALA A 315 31.39 -43.57 -8.99
C ALA A 315 31.37 -44.67 -10.07
N ALA A 316 30.95 -44.29 -11.28
CA ALA A 316 31.01 -45.17 -12.45
C ALA A 316 32.47 -45.36 -12.90
N THR A 317 33.21 -44.26 -12.99
CA THR A 317 34.64 -44.26 -13.31
C THR A 317 35.30 -42.94 -12.90
N LEU A 318 36.39 -43.02 -12.15
CA LEU A 318 37.27 -41.90 -11.82
C LEU A 318 38.66 -42.23 -12.37
N GLU A 319 39.19 -41.36 -13.23
CA GLU A 319 40.57 -41.42 -13.73
C GLU A 319 41.28 -40.09 -13.39
N PRO A 320 41.76 -39.92 -12.14
CA PRO A 320 42.33 -38.65 -11.68
C PRO A 320 43.53 -38.17 -12.50
N LEU A 321 44.31 -39.11 -13.04
CA LEU A 321 45.47 -38.82 -13.92
C LEU A 321 45.07 -38.26 -15.30
N LYS A 322 43.78 -38.34 -15.67
CA LYS A 322 43.22 -37.80 -16.91
C LYS A 322 42.18 -36.70 -16.68
N SER A 323 41.96 -36.27 -15.43
CA SER A 323 40.90 -35.32 -15.06
C SER A 323 39.48 -35.76 -15.46
N LEU A 324 39.19 -37.07 -15.39
CA LEU A 324 37.89 -37.66 -15.73
C LEU A 324 37.19 -38.19 -14.47
N TYR A 325 35.99 -37.71 -14.18
CA TYR A 325 35.22 -38.02 -12.97
C TYR A 325 33.73 -38.22 -13.31
N HIS A 326 33.29 -39.47 -13.40
CA HIS A 326 31.91 -39.81 -13.73
C HIS A 326 31.22 -40.50 -12.54
N PHE A 327 30.11 -39.93 -12.08
CA PHE A 327 29.32 -40.39 -10.95
C PHE A 327 27.93 -40.86 -11.38
N ASP A 328 27.51 -42.03 -10.88
CA ASP A 328 26.16 -42.58 -11.11
C ASP A 328 25.13 -41.97 -10.14
N ASP A 329 25.47 -41.86 -8.86
CA ASP A 329 24.60 -41.32 -7.80
C ASP A 329 25.42 -40.57 -6.75
N ILE A 330 24.97 -39.38 -6.36
CA ILE A 330 25.45 -38.65 -5.19
C ILE A 330 24.23 -38.32 -4.33
N ARG A 331 24.15 -38.88 -3.13
CA ARG A 331 23.03 -38.65 -2.21
C ARG A 331 23.50 -38.05 -0.89
N ILE A 332 22.81 -37.03 -0.42
CA ILE A 332 23.03 -36.43 0.89
C ILE A 332 21.70 -36.40 1.63
N ASP A 333 21.67 -36.99 2.82
CA ASP A 333 20.46 -37.22 3.58
C ASP A 333 20.48 -36.46 4.91
N ALA A 334 19.42 -35.67 5.13
CA ALA A 334 19.28 -34.73 6.24
C ALA A 334 20.51 -33.82 6.48
N PRO A 335 21.05 -33.12 5.46
CA PRO A 335 22.15 -32.20 5.68
C PRO A 335 21.70 -30.97 6.45
N SER A 336 22.56 -30.46 7.33
CA SER A 336 22.40 -29.14 7.95
C SER A 336 23.65 -28.30 7.67
N ALA A 337 23.44 -27.05 7.26
CA ALA A 337 24.53 -26.11 6.99
C ALA A 337 24.25 -24.74 7.58
N SER A 338 25.31 -24.08 8.07
CA SER A 338 25.24 -22.69 8.55
C SER A 338 26.11 -21.79 7.67
N LEU A 339 25.46 -20.83 7.01
CA LEU A 339 26.09 -19.83 6.15
C LEU A 339 26.00 -18.46 6.83
N ALA A 340 27.07 -17.67 6.72
CA ALA A 340 27.04 -16.26 7.10
C ALA A 340 27.58 -15.40 5.95
N ARG A 341 26.95 -14.26 5.69
CA ARG A 341 27.46 -13.24 4.78
C ARG A 341 27.87 -12.02 5.58
N ASP A 342 29.11 -11.58 5.45
CA ASP A 342 29.61 -10.43 6.22
C ASP A 342 29.17 -9.07 5.63
N LYS A 343 29.64 -7.97 6.24
CA LYS A 343 29.34 -6.60 5.77
C LYS A 343 29.91 -6.27 4.39
N ASP A 344 30.99 -6.94 3.99
CA ASP A 344 31.63 -6.77 2.67
C ASP A 344 30.93 -7.62 1.59
N GLY A 345 29.94 -8.44 2.01
CA GLY A 345 29.16 -9.30 1.14
C GLY A 345 29.80 -10.66 0.86
N VAL A 346 30.90 -11.00 1.55
CA VAL A 346 31.65 -12.25 1.40
C VAL A 346 31.02 -13.36 2.24
N LEU A 347 30.86 -14.55 1.66
CA LEU A 347 30.29 -15.71 2.35
C LEU A 347 31.31 -16.40 3.27
N SER A 348 30.84 -16.95 4.39
CA SER A 348 31.67 -17.67 5.37
C SER A 348 32.44 -18.83 4.75
N VAL A 349 31.80 -19.55 3.81
CA VAL A 349 32.41 -20.67 3.09
C VAL A 349 33.53 -20.19 2.15
N GLU A 350 33.35 -19.03 1.51
CA GLU A 350 34.38 -18.44 0.65
C GLU A 350 35.63 -18.06 1.46
N LYS A 351 35.45 -17.43 2.62
CA LYS A 351 36.56 -17.12 3.53
C LYS A 351 37.27 -18.37 4.06
N MET A 352 36.52 -19.42 4.35
CA MET A 352 37.03 -20.66 4.93
C MET A 352 37.95 -21.42 3.97
N PHE A 353 37.63 -21.39 2.67
CA PHE A 353 38.39 -22.10 1.62
C PHE A 353 39.18 -21.17 0.70
N ALA A 354 39.26 -19.88 1.00
CA ALA A 354 40.10 -18.94 0.26
C ALA A 354 41.58 -19.37 0.36
N PRO A 355 42.34 -19.35 -0.75
CA PRO A 355 43.77 -19.58 -0.69
C PRO A 355 44.40 -18.54 0.24
N ALA A 356 45.28 -18.99 1.14
CA ALA A 356 45.94 -18.10 2.09
C ALA A 356 46.60 -16.93 1.31
N PRO A 357 46.36 -15.66 1.70
CA PRO A 357 47.00 -14.54 1.05
C PRO A 357 48.51 -14.77 1.14
N ALA A 358 49.19 -14.73 -0.01
CA ALA A 358 50.64 -14.76 -0.05
C ALA A 358 51.13 -13.64 0.85
N ALA A 359 51.76 -13.99 1.98
CA ALA A 359 52.25 -13.01 2.92
C ALA A 359 53.24 -12.12 2.16
N ALA A 360 52.83 -10.89 1.88
CA ALA A 360 53.73 -9.84 1.46
C ALA A 360 54.66 -9.58 2.65
N THR A 361 55.80 -10.27 2.66
CA THR A 361 56.91 -9.92 3.52
C THR A 361 57.42 -8.56 3.06
N SER A 362 56.93 -7.53 3.74
CA SER A 362 57.61 -6.24 3.82
C SER A 362 58.95 -6.47 4.52
N SER A 363 60.01 -6.52 3.73
CA SER A 363 61.38 -6.33 4.19
C SER A 363 61.99 -5.27 3.27
N ALA A 364 62.08 -4.04 3.79
CA ALA A 364 62.92 -3.01 3.26
C ALA A 364 64.17 -2.92 4.14
N ALA A 365 65.34 -3.25 3.57
CA ALA A 365 66.64 -2.61 3.79
C ALA A 365 67.75 -3.30 2.95
N SER A 366 68.25 -2.59 1.92
CA SER A 366 69.67 -2.36 1.52
C SER A 366 70.69 -3.53 1.62
N GLU A 367 71.58 -3.84 0.66
CA GLU A 367 72.04 -3.28 -0.63
C GLU A 367 73.04 -4.33 -1.26
N PRO A 368 73.87 -4.07 -2.31
CA PRO A 368 73.89 -4.86 -3.54
C PRO A 368 75.20 -5.63 -3.83
N ALA A 369 75.17 -6.69 -4.64
CA ALA A 369 76.34 -7.12 -5.44
C ALA A 369 75.98 -8.04 -6.61
N ALA A 370 76.43 -7.58 -7.78
CA ALA A 370 76.64 -8.23 -9.07
C ALA A 370 76.70 -9.77 -9.14
N SER A 371 76.15 -10.37 -10.20
CA SER A 371 76.94 -10.64 -11.42
C SER A 371 76.16 -11.38 -12.53
N ALA A 372 76.30 -10.79 -13.72
CA ALA A 372 76.39 -11.36 -15.08
C ALA A 372 75.24 -12.21 -15.68
N PRO A 373 74.90 -11.94 -16.96
CA PRO A 373 73.91 -12.67 -17.72
C PRO A 373 74.53 -13.92 -18.34
N VAL A 374 73.80 -15.04 -18.32
CA VAL A 374 74.07 -16.16 -19.24
C VAL A 374 72.81 -16.42 -20.02
N ALA A 375 72.86 -16.05 -21.29
CA ALA A 375 71.92 -16.52 -22.29
C ALA A 375 72.00 -18.04 -22.37
N ALA A 376 70.86 -18.71 -22.17
CA ALA A 376 70.65 -20.07 -22.64
C ALA A 376 69.30 -20.10 -23.37
N SER A 377 69.42 -20.13 -24.69
CA SER A 377 68.55 -20.78 -25.68
C SER A 377 67.04 -20.65 -25.49
N GLY A 378 66.41 -19.95 -26.45
CA GLY A 378 64.99 -20.02 -26.68
C GLY A 378 64.50 -21.46 -26.79
N ALA A 379 63.64 -21.83 -25.86
CA ALA A 379 62.60 -22.80 -26.07
C ALA A 379 61.33 -22.13 -25.57
N THR A 380 60.49 -21.71 -26.51
CA THR A 380 59.07 -21.45 -26.27
C THR A 380 58.49 -22.74 -25.69
N ALA A 381 58.48 -22.84 -24.35
CA ALA A 381 57.63 -23.77 -23.64
C ALA A 381 56.20 -23.31 -23.93
N THR A 382 55.63 -23.86 -25.00
CA THR A 382 54.19 -23.94 -25.18
C THR A 382 53.68 -24.72 -23.99
N GLU A 383 53.22 -23.98 -22.98
CA GLU A 383 52.52 -24.52 -21.83
C GLU A 383 51.35 -25.32 -22.39
N LYS A 384 51.50 -26.65 -22.39
CA LYS A 384 50.49 -27.57 -22.90
C LYS A 384 49.29 -27.42 -21.98
N ALA A 385 48.26 -26.71 -22.44
CA ALA A 385 47.04 -26.47 -21.70
C ALA A 385 46.54 -27.80 -21.09
N ALA A 386 46.34 -27.79 -19.76
CA ALA A 386 45.82 -28.95 -19.06
C ALA A 386 44.50 -29.39 -19.71
N PRO A 387 44.25 -30.71 -19.88
CA PRO A 387 43.00 -31.18 -20.45
C PRO A 387 41.81 -30.67 -19.63
N PRO A 388 40.69 -30.30 -20.28
CA PRO A 388 39.52 -29.79 -19.58
C PRO A 388 38.96 -30.86 -18.64
N LEU A 389 38.42 -30.42 -17.50
CA LEU A 389 37.80 -31.30 -16.51
C LEU A 389 36.55 -31.98 -17.11
N ASP A 390 36.60 -33.31 -17.28
CA ASP A 390 35.46 -34.12 -17.67
C ASP A 390 34.75 -34.61 -16.41
N LEU A 391 33.73 -33.87 -15.97
CA LEU A 391 32.92 -34.19 -14.80
C LEU A 391 31.49 -34.47 -15.25
N SER A 392 30.96 -35.64 -14.88
CA SER A 392 29.54 -35.98 -15.09
C SER A 392 28.90 -36.57 -13.85
N ILE A 393 27.64 -36.21 -13.61
CA ILE A 393 26.81 -36.70 -12.50
C ILE A 393 25.46 -37.08 -13.07
N LYS A 394 25.17 -38.39 -13.12
CA LYS A 394 23.91 -38.91 -13.64
C LYS A 394 22.74 -38.58 -12.71
N ARG A 395 22.94 -38.71 -11.40
CA ARG A 395 21.96 -38.31 -10.38
C ARG A 395 22.66 -37.71 -9.16
N PHE A 396 22.16 -36.56 -8.72
CA PHE A 396 22.43 -35.98 -7.42
C PHE A 396 21.09 -35.76 -6.70
N ALA A 397 21.00 -36.14 -5.43
CA ALA A 397 19.82 -35.94 -4.61
C ALA A 397 20.19 -35.49 -3.19
N LEU A 398 19.55 -34.41 -2.75
CA LEU A 398 19.63 -33.91 -1.38
C LEU A 398 18.23 -34.04 -0.78
N ASN A 399 18.10 -34.78 0.32
CA ASN A 399 16.82 -35.05 0.97
C ASN A 399 16.77 -34.40 2.35
N ASP A 400 15.66 -33.74 2.67
CA ASP A 400 15.35 -33.19 4.00
C ASP A 400 16.43 -32.27 4.60
N GLY A 401 17.01 -31.40 3.77
CA GLY A 401 18.07 -30.49 4.21
C GLY A 401 17.57 -29.28 5.01
N THR A 402 18.46 -28.72 5.83
CA THR A 402 18.26 -27.45 6.55
C THR A 402 19.43 -26.50 6.31
N ILE A 403 19.12 -25.24 6.04
CA ILE A 403 20.12 -24.19 5.86
C ILE A 403 19.76 -23.03 6.78
N ASN A 404 20.71 -22.58 7.59
CA ASN A 404 20.60 -21.34 8.34
C ASN A 404 21.52 -20.30 7.71
N VAL A 405 20.99 -19.12 7.40
CA VAL A 405 21.71 -18.01 6.78
C VAL A 405 21.67 -16.81 7.71
N ARG A 406 22.85 -16.26 8.04
CA ARG A 406 22.97 -14.97 8.73
C ARG A 406 23.56 -13.94 7.78
N ASP A 407 22.79 -12.94 7.39
CA ASP A 407 23.25 -11.89 6.48
C ASP A 407 23.50 -10.59 7.24
N TYR A 408 24.78 -10.17 7.31
CA TYR A 408 25.22 -8.92 7.90
C TYR A 408 25.42 -7.79 6.87
N ALA A 409 25.20 -8.03 5.57
CA ALA A 409 25.39 -7.06 4.49
C ALA A 409 24.21 -6.09 4.33
N ALA A 410 23.02 -6.49 4.80
CA ALA A 410 21.82 -5.66 4.82
C ALA A 410 21.95 -4.48 5.80
N SER A 411 21.01 -3.54 5.78
CA SER A 411 21.00 -2.37 6.69
C SER A 411 21.05 -2.76 8.18
N ARG A 412 20.51 -3.94 8.49
CA ARG A 412 20.51 -4.60 9.80
C ARG A 412 20.69 -6.12 9.60
N PRO A 413 21.31 -6.83 10.56
CA PRO A 413 21.50 -8.27 10.45
C PRO A 413 20.18 -9.02 10.27
N ILE A 414 20.17 -10.00 9.36
CA ILE A 414 19.03 -10.89 9.12
C ILE A 414 19.44 -12.32 9.42
N ASP A 415 18.61 -13.01 10.20
CA ASP A 415 18.66 -14.46 10.32
C ASP A 415 17.50 -15.05 9.51
N ALA A 416 17.82 -15.92 8.55
CA ALA A 416 16.84 -16.61 7.72
C ALA A 416 17.17 -18.10 7.69
N GLY A 417 16.16 -18.94 7.45
CA GLY A 417 16.36 -20.38 7.38
C GLY A 417 15.50 -21.04 6.31
N LEU A 418 16.04 -22.11 5.75
CA LEU A 418 15.37 -23.06 4.86
C LEU A 418 15.29 -24.41 5.56
N GLN A 419 14.16 -25.10 5.43
CA GLN A 419 13.94 -26.44 6.00
C GLN A 419 13.20 -27.33 4.99
N LYS A 420 13.33 -28.65 5.18
CA LYS A 420 12.84 -29.66 4.22
C LYS A 420 13.34 -29.40 2.80
N LEU A 421 14.59 -28.97 2.66
CA LEU A 421 15.22 -28.72 1.38
C LEU A 421 15.39 -30.05 0.64
N ASN A 422 14.71 -30.19 -0.48
CA ASN A 422 14.83 -31.32 -1.39
C ASN A 422 15.37 -30.82 -2.72
N VAL A 423 16.51 -31.34 -3.16
CA VAL A 423 17.13 -30.97 -4.44
C VAL A 423 17.42 -32.23 -5.24
N THR A 424 17.07 -32.23 -6.52
CA THR A 424 17.50 -33.27 -7.46
C THR A 424 18.21 -32.61 -8.63
N LEU A 425 19.30 -33.21 -9.11
CA LEU A 425 19.99 -32.83 -10.35
C LEU A 425 20.27 -34.11 -11.15
N THR A 426 19.88 -34.15 -12.42
CA THR A 426 20.13 -35.31 -13.30
C THR A 426 20.89 -34.90 -14.55
N ASP A 427 21.71 -35.82 -15.05
CA ASP A 427 22.44 -35.69 -16.31
C ASP A 427 23.36 -34.45 -16.40
N PHE A 428 23.96 -34.06 -15.27
CA PHE A 428 24.93 -32.96 -15.25
C PHE A 428 26.24 -33.36 -15.93
N SER A 429 26.76 -32.50 -16.81
CA SER A 429 28.05 -32.69 -17.45
C SER A 429 28.73 -31.35 -17.76
N THR A 430 30.05 -31.28 -17.57
CA THR A 430 30.86 -30.11 -17.96
C THR A 430 31.13 -30.04 -19.47
N LEU A 431 31.13 -31.19 -20.15
CA LEU A 431 31.44 -31.32 -21.58
C LEU A 431 30.24 -31.78 -22.44
N GLY A 432 29.15 -32.23 -21.81
CA GLY A 432 27.94 -32.70 -22.48
C GLY A 432 27.13 -31.58 -23.13
N SER A 433 26.52 -31.88 -24.28
CA SER A 433 25.60 -30.96 -24.97
C SER A 433 24.16 -31.05 -24.43
N ALA A 434 23.79 -32.17 -23.80
CA ALA A 434 22.48 -32.32 -23.17
C ALA A 434 22.37 -31.42 -21.92
N PRO A 435 21.22 -30.78 -21.69
CA PRO A 435 21.02 -29.96 -20.50
C PRO A 435 20.83 -30.85 -19.26
N ALA A 436 21.34 -30.37 -18.13
CA ALA A 436 21.10 -30.97 -16.82
C ALA A 436 19.73 -30.52 -16.30
N HIS A 437 18.94 -31.43 -15.76
CA HIS A 437 17.63 -31.10 -15.17
C HIS A 437 17.74 -30.99 -13.66
N TYR A 438 17.10 -29.99 -13.07
CA TYR A 438 17.07 -29.85 -11.62
C TYR A 438 15.67 -29.56 -11.07
N THR A 439 15.45 -29.99 -9.83
CA THR A 439 14.31 -29.56 -9.00
C THR A 439 14.81 -29.15 -7.63
N LEU A 440 14.16 -28.16 -7.03
CA LEU A 440 14.41 -27.65 -5.69
C LEU A 440 13.05 -27.37 -5.05
N ASN A 441 12.81 -27.90 -3.84
CA ASN A 441 11.65 -27.56 -3.04
C ASN A 441 12.10 -27.34 -1.59
N THR A 442 11.61 -26.28 -0.94
CA THR A 442 11.96 -25.98 0.45
C THR A 442 10.87 -25.13 1.13
N ASP A 443 10.75 -25.28 2.45
CA ASP A 443 9.94 -24.41 3.30
C ASP A 443 10.84 -23.34 3.94
N PHE A 444 10.28 -22.16 4.23
CA PHE A 444 10.98 -21.16 5.06
C PHE A 444 10.86 -21.54 6.55
N LYS A 445 11.93 -21.41 7.32
CA LYS A 445 12.00 -21.88 8.72
C LYS A 445 11.03 -21.14 9.66
N ASP A 446 10.91 -19.83 9.49
CA ASP A 446 10.15 -18.93 10.39
C ASP A 446 8.84 -18.41 9.75
N SER A 447 8.36 -19.06 8.68
CA SER A 447 7.09 -18.70 8.04
C SER A 447 6.43 -19.91 7.39
N ALA A 448 5.12 -19.83 7.13
CA ALA A 448 4.39 -20.90 6.42
C ALA A 448 4.62 -20.92 4.90
N GLY A 449 5.51 -20.07 4.38
CA GLY A 449 5.81 -19.98 2.95
C GLY A 449 6.77 -21.06 2.46
N SER A 450 6.81 -21.24 1.14
CA SER A 450 7.66 -22.23 0.46
C SER A 450 8.27 -21.66 -0.83
N LEU A 451 9.38 -22.26 -1.27
CA LEU A 451 10.03 -21.99 -2.54
C LEU A 451 10.21 -23.31 -3.31
N GLY A 452 9.65 -23.36 -4.51
CA GLY A 452 9.89 -24.38 -5.52
C GLY A 452 10.63 -23.79 -6.72
N ALA A 453 11.57 -24.54 -7.28
CA ALA A 453 12.19 -24.21 -8.56
C ALA A 453 12.46 -25.49 -9.36
N ALA A 454 12.17 -25.48 -10.65
CA ALA A 454 12.48 -26.60 -11.53
C ALA A 454 12.91 -26.08 -12.90
N GLY A 455 13.92 -26.71 -13.49
CA GLY A 455 14.47 -26.18 -14.71
C GLY A 455 15.54 -27.06 -15.33
N GLU A 456 16.18 -26.50 -16.35
CA GLU A 456 17.25 -27.14 -17.07
C GLU A 456 18.37 -26.13 -17.37
N PHE A 457 19.62 -26.57 -17.38
CA PHE A 457 20.74 -25.72 -17.76
C PHE A 457 21.84 -26.50 -18.48
N GLY A 458 22.50 -25.86 -19.43
CA GLY A 458 23.62 -26.44 -20.17
C GLY A 458 24.86 -25.56 -20.07
N LEU A 459 25.96 -26.10 -19.52
CA LEU A 459 27.23 -25.36 -19.41
C LEU A 459 27.87 -25.10 -20.78
N VAL A 460 27.78 -26.08 -21.69
CA VAL A 460 28.28 -25.95 -23.08
C VAL A 460 27.40 -25.00 -23.89
N ALA A 461 26.07 -25.16 -23.80
CA ALA A 461 25.10 -24.30 -24.50
C ALA A 461 25.02 -22.88 -23.92
N LYS A 462 25.51 -22.67 -22.70
CA LYS A 462 25.47 -21.40 -21.96
C LYS A 462 24.06 -20.83 -21.77
N THR A 463 23.12 -21.72 -21.50
CA THR A 463 21.70 -21.39 -21.32
C THR A 463 21.13 -22.06 -20.07
N ALA A 464 20.14 -21.43 -19.45
CA ALA A 464 19.35 -21.99 -18.36
C ALA A 464 17.90 -21.51 -18.46
N ASN A 465 16.96 -22.41 -18.20
CA ASN A 465 15.55 -22.12 -18.05
C ASN A 465 15.10 -22.59 -16.67
N SER A 466 14.29 -21.80 -15.98
CA SER A 466 13.80 -22.10 -14.64
C SER A 466 12.36 -21.64 -14.46
N LYS A 467 11.50 -22.52 -13.97
CA LYS A 467 10.22 -22.16 -13.39
C LYS A 467 10.37 -22.04 -11.88
N VAL A 468 10.09 -20.87 -11.35
CA VAL A 468 10.15 -20.55 -9.92
C VAL A 468 8.72 -20.36 -9.38
N ASP A 469 8.42 -20.99 -8.26
CA ASP A 469 7.14 -20.92 -7.55
C ASP A 469 7.41 -20.54 -6.09
N LEU A 470 7.07 -19.31 -5.73
CA LEU A 470 7.23 -18.75 -4.40
C LEU A 470 5.84 -18.59 -3.78
N LYS A 471 5.64 -19.12 -2.58
CA LYS A 471 4.36 -19.02 -1.85
C LYS A 471 4.53 -18.32 -0.53
N SER A 472 3.67 -17.34 -0.25
CA SER A 472 3.54 -16.66 1.06
C SER A 472 4.85 -16.17 1.68
N LEU A 473 5.73 -15.55 0.88
CA LEU A 473 6.91 -14.87 1.41
C LEU A 473 6.47 -13.66 2.24
N LYS A 474 6.81 -13.65 3.54
CA LYS A 474 6.53 -12.53 4.44
C LYS A 474 7.42 -11.33 4.08
N LEU A 475 6.81 -10.24 3.61
CA LEU A 475 7.55 -9.06 3.16
C LEU A 475 8.35 -8.32 4.25
N PRO A 476 7.98 -8.35 5.55
CA PRO A 476 8.85 -7.78 6.59
C PRO A 476 10.26 -8.39 6.64
N LEU A 477 10.46 -9.63 6.16
CA LEU A 477 11.78 -10.28 6.09
C LEU A 477 12.71 -9.61 5.06
N VAL A 478 12.15 -8.99 4.00
CA VAL A 478 12.94 -8.33 2.95
C VAL A 478 13.16 -6.83 3.19
N GLN A 479 12.47 -6.23 4.18
CA GLN A 479 12.61 -4.82 4.54
C GLN A 479 14.08 -4.34 4.69
N PRO A 480 14.99 -5.07 5.38
CA PRO A 480 16.38 -4.62 5.52
C PRO A 480 17.17 -4.46 4.21
N TYR A 481 16.72 -5.12 3.14
CA TYR A 481 17.33 -5.00 1.81
C TYR A 481 16.85 -3.77 1.03
N ILE A 482 15.68 -3.22 1.39
CA ILE A 482 15.08 -2.06 0.71
C ILE A 482 15.10 -0.78 1.57
N ASP A 483 15.59 -0.83 2.80
CA ASP A 483 15.72 0.33 3.71
C ASP A 483 16.52 1.50 3.10
N THR A 484 17.41 1.23 2.13
CA THR A 484 18.16 2.28 1.43
C THR A 484 17.43 2.86 0.22
N ALA A 485 16.40 2.19 -0.28
CA ALA A 485 15.64 2.60 -1.47
C ALA A 485 14.38 3.40 -1.12
N THR A 486 13.82 3.21 0.07
CA THR A 486 12.60 3.90 0.51
C THR A 486 12.58 4.10 2.02
N ALA A 487 11.99 5.21 2.46
CA ALA A 487 11.67 5.45 3.87
C ALA A 487 10.41 4.70 4.34
N ALA A 488 9.66 4.06 3.43
CA ALA A 488 8.48 3.26 3.77
C ALA A 488 8.86 1.98 4.52
N GLN A 489 8.13 1.69 5.60
CA GLN A 489 8.23 0.44 6.33
C GLN A 489 7.07 -0.48 5.97
N VAL A 490 7.40 -1.70 5.52
CA VAL A 490 6.44 -2.79 5.38
C VAL A 490 6.14 -3.34 6.76
N VAL A 491 4.95 -3.04 7.26
CA VAL A 491 4.45 -3.52 8.56
C VAL A 491 3.92 -4.95 8.45
N ASP A 492 3.29 -5.25 7.31
CA ASP A 492 2.64 -6.53 7.04
C ASP A 492 2.56 -6.75 5.52
N GLY A 493 2.44 -8.00 5.10
CA GLY A 493 2.27 -8.37 3.70
C GLY A 493 2.86 -9.74 3.35
N GLU A 494 2.21 -10.43 2.43
CA GLU A 494 2.66 -11.70 1.85
C GLU A 494 2.77 -11.59 0.34
N LEU A 495 3.88 -12.09 -0.22
CA LEU A 495 4.13 -12.17 -1.66
C LEU A 495 4.17 -13.63 -2.11
N SER A 496 3.35 -13.97 -3.09
CA SER A 496 3.48 -15.19 -3.88
C SER A 496 3.87 -14.82 -5.32
N ALA A 497 4.67 -15.64 -5.96
CA ALA A 497 5.14 -15.38 -7.32
C ALA A 497 5.33 -16.69 -8.09
N THR A 498 4.86 -16.74 -9.33
CA THR A 498 5.22 -17.78 -10.28
C THR A 498 5.92 -17.13 -11.46
N ALA A 499 7.15 -17.53 -11.77
CA ALA A 499 7.95 -16.90 -12.82
C ALA A 499 8.66 -17.94 -13.70
N ASN A 500 8.69 -17.71 -15.01
CA ASN A 500 9.53 -18.48 -15.93
C ASN A 500 10.72 -17.61 -16.35
N VAL A 501 11.92 -17.99 -15.92
CA VAL A 501 13.16 -17.25 -16.13
C VAL A 501 14.04 -18.01 -17.12
N GLY A 502 14.38 -17.38 -18.23
CA GLY A 502 15.38 -17.83 -19.20
C GLY A 502 16.63 -16.97 -19.11
N ALA A 503 17.80 -17.59 -19.08
CA ALA A 503 19.09 -16.91 -19.09
C ALA A 503 19.97 -17.49 -20.21
N ASN A 504 20.61 -16.61 -20.97
CA ASN A 504 21.59 -16.97 -21.98
C ASN A 504 22.85 -16.12 -21.78
N TRP A 505 23.88 -16.75 -21.21
CA TRP A 505 25.20 -16.14 -20.99
C TRP A 505 26.20 -16.45 -22.11
N SER A 506 25.72 -16.96 -23.26
CA SER A 506 26.49 -16.96 -24.51
C SER A 506 26.56 -15.55 -25.13
N LYS A 507 25.66 -14.65 -24.72
CA LYS A 507 25.58 -13.24 -25.13
C LYS A 507 26.23 -12.33 -24.08
N SER A 508 26.71 -11.16 -24.50
CA SER A 508 27.26 -10.10 -23.64
C SER A 508 26.57 -8.76 -23.95
N PRO A 509 25.84 -8.13 -23.00
CA PRO A 509 25.54 -8.63 -21.65
C PRO A 509 24.68 -9.91 -21.67
N VAL A 510 24.63 -10.62 -20.54
CA VAL A 510 23.81 -11.84 -20.38
C VAL A 510 22.35 -11.51 -20.72
N ALA A 511 21.76 -12.26 -21.64
CA ALA A 511 20.35 -12.08 -22.00
C ALA A 511 19.47 -12.82 -20.99
N VAL A 512 18.76 -12.06 -20.15
CA VAL A 512 17.83 -12.61 -19.15
C VAL A 512 16.41 -12.19 -19.53
N MET A 513 15.54 -13.17 -19.69
CA MET A 513 14.13 -12.99 -20.00
C MET A 513 13.27 -13.60 -18.89
N VAL A 514 12.24 -12.87 -18.46
CA VAL A 514 11.25 -13.35 -17.49
C VAL A 514 9.89 -13.30 -18.16
N ASN A 515 9.29 -14.46 -18.45
CA ASN A 515 8.04 -14.57 -19.18
C ASN A 515 6.92 -15.13 -18.30
N ASP A 516 5.67 -14.87 -18.68
CA ASP A 516 4.47 -15.48 -18.10
C ASP A 516 4.50 -15.51 -16.57
N THR A 517 4.73 -14.33 -15.98
CA THR A 517 4.94 -14.21 -14.53
C THR A 517 3.70 -13.65 -13.86
N GLN A 518 3.33 -14.25 -12.74
CA GLN A 518 2.24 -13.77 -11.89
C GLN A 518 2.80 -13.45 -10.51
N LEU A 519 2.51 -12.25 -10.01
CA LEU A 519 2.83 -11.81 -8.66
C LEU A 519 1.54 -11.56 -7.92
N ASP A 520 1.33 -12.20 -6.78
CA ASP A 520 0.18 -11.99 -5.90
C ASP A 520 0.65 -11.43 -4.57
N LEU A 521 0.11 -10.28 -4.21
CA LEU A 521 0.39 -9.54 -3.00
C LEU A 521 -0.86 -9.53 -2.12
N GLN A 522 -0.73 -9.92 -0.85
CA GLN A 522 -1.84 -9.97 0.09
C GLN A 522 -1.55 -9.17 1.35
N SER A 523 -2.56 -8.46 1.85
CA SER A 523 -2.55 -7.72 3.11
C SER A 523 -1.34 -6.80 3.30
N LEU A 524 -0.87 -6.14 2.23
CA LEU A 524 0.24 -5.19 2.31
C LEU A 524 -0.16 -4.00 3.17
N LYS A 525 0.68 -3.65 4.14
CA LYS A 525 0.54 -2.44 4.97
C LYS A 525 1.85 -1.66 4.99
N LEU A 526 1.80 -0.42 4.54
CA LEU A 526 2.95 0.49 4.53
C LEU A 526 2.73 1.63 5.52
N ALA A 527 3.75 1.93 6.31
CA ALA A 527 3.77 3.04 7.24
C ALA A 527 5.04 3.88 7.05
N ALA A 528 5.00 5.13 7.49
CA ALA A 528 6.21 5.94 7.63
C ALA A 528 7.11 5.37 8.75
N ARG A 529 8.42 5.52 8.60
CA ARG A 529 9.40 5.03 9.57
C ARG A 529 9.11 5.55 10.99
N GLY A 530 8.96 4.63 11.95
CA GLY A 530 8.65 4.97 13.36
C GLY A 530 7.16 5.11 13.68
N SER A 531 6.27 5.03 12.68
CA SER A 531 4.82 4.95 12.88
C SER A 531 4.34 3.50 12.78
N LYS A 532 3.40 3.10 13.65
CA LYS A 532 2.67 1.83 13.52
C LYS A 532 1.38 1.96 12.71
N ALA A 533 0.91 3.19 12.47
CA ALA A 533 -0.31 3.44 11.73
C ALA A 533 -0.03 3.31 10.22
N PRO A 534 -0.70 2.39 9.51
CA PRO A 534 -0.53 2.26 8.07
C PRO A 534 -1.10 3.49 7.35
N MET A 535 -0.31 4.06 6.45
CA MET A 535 -0.72 5.18 5.58
C MET A 535 -1.28 4.66 4.25
N ILE A 536 -0.82 3.47 3.83
CA ILE A 536 -1.31 2.74 2.67
C ILE A 536 -1.56 1.29 3.13
N SER A 537 -2.74 0.77 2.84
CA SER A 537 -3.02 -0.67 2.99
C SER A 537 -3.66 -1.20 1.72
N LEU A 538 -3.27 -2.39 1.31
CA LEU A 538 -3.81 -3.08 0.13
C LEU A 538 -4.23 -4.48 0.54
N ALA A 539 -5.52 -4.80 0.38
CA ALA A 539 -6.03 -6.12 0.71
C ALA A 539 -5.47 -7.20 -0.24
N GLN A 540 -5.56 -6.96 -1.55
CA GLN A 540 -5.06 -7.87 -2.58
C GLN A 540 -4.53 -7.08 -3.79
N GLY A 541 -3.39 -7.51 -4.32
CA GLY A 541 -2.83 -7.02 -5.58
C GLY A 541 -2.35 -8.20 -6.42
N ARG A 542 -2.62 -8.18 -7.72
CA ARG A 542 -2.11 -9.15 -8.69
C ARG A 542 -1.47 -8.43 -9.85
N VAL A 543 -0.25 -8.83 -10.21
CA VAL A 543 0.45 -8.34 -11.38
C VAL A 543 0.68 -9.52 -12.32
N THR A 544 0.19 -9.40 -13.55
CA THR A 544 0.42 -10.39 -14.61
C THR A 544 1.40 -9.80 -15.61
N LEU A 545 2.64 -10.29 -15.64
CA LEU A 545 3.68 -9.86 -16.56
C LEU A 545 3.70 -10.76 -17.80
N LYS A 546 3.80 -10.13 -18.98
CA LYS A 546 4.00 -10.85 -20.25
C LYS A 546 5.46 -11.25 -20.39
N GLN A 547 6.34 -10.24 -20.29
CA GLN A 547 7.76 -10.39 -20.49
C GLN A 547 8.53 -9.26 -19.81
N VAL A 548 9.68 -9.57 -19.23
CA VAL A 548 10.71 -8.61 -18.85
C VAL A 548 12.00 -9.03 -19.54
N ASP A 549 12.54 -8.15 -20.39
CA ASP A 549 13.85 -8.31 -21.01
C ASP A 549 14.84 -7.41 -20.28
N VAL A 550 15.71 -8.02 -19.48
CA VAL A 550 16.68 -7.30 -18.65
C VAL A 550 17.78 -6.67 -19.50
N ALA A 551 18.15 -7.29 -20.62
CA ALA A 551 19.17 -6.77 -21.52
C ALA A 551 18.65 -5.56 -22.32
N ALA A 552 17.40 -5.64 -22.79
CA ALA A 552 16.72 -4.53 -23.45
C ALA A 552 16.15 -3.47 -22.49
N ARG A 553 16.17 -3.73 -21.17
CA ARG A 553 15.56 -2.89 -20.13
C ARG A 553 14.10 -2.56 -20.42
N MET A 554 13.34 -3.57 -20.81
CA MET A 554 11.94 -3.43 -21.19
C MET A 554 11.07 -4.35 -20.33
N ALA A 555 9.96 -3.80 -19.82
CA ALA A 555 8.98 -4.55 -19.04
C ALA A 555 7.57 -4.41 -19.63
N GLU A 556 6.96 -5.53 -20.00
CA GLU A 556 5.60 -5.61 -20.51
C GLU A 556 4.68 -6.31 -19.50
N ILE A 557 3.68 -5.57 -19.01
CA ILE A 557 2.75 -5.98 -17.98
C ILE A 557 1.36 -6.06 -18.61
N ALA A 558 0.73 -7.25 -18.56
CA ALA A 558 -0.61 -7.46 -19.10
C ALA A 558 -1.67 -6.79 -18.22
N SER A 559 -1.60 -6.99 -16.90
CA SER A 559 -2.54 -6.37 -15.97
C SER A 559 -1.94 -6.11 -14.60
N VAL A 560 -2.43 -5.05 -13.95
CA VAL A 560 -2.25 -4.78 -12.53
C VAL A 560 -3.63 -4.65 -11.90
N ASP A 561 -4.05 -5.66 -11.15
CA ASP A 561 -5.36 -5.74 -10.54
C ASP A 561 -5.22 -5.55 -9.02
N THR A 562 -5.88 -4.55 -8.47
CA THR A 562 -5.81 -4.20 -7.04
C THR A 562 -7.20 -4.08 -6.45
N THR A 563 -7.39 -4.62 -5.24
CA THR A 563 -8.67 -4.60 -4.52
C THR A 563 -8.45 -4.14 -3.09
N GLY A 564 -9.32 -3.24 -2.60
CA GLY A 564 -9.30 -2.78 -1.22
C GLY A 564 -8.07 -1.92 -0.87
N LEU A 565 -7.59 -1.11 -1.82
CA LEU A 565 -6.55 -0.11 -1.54
C LEU A 565 -7.13 0.99 -0.65
N ALA A 566 -6.58 1.19 0.55
CA ALA A 566 -6.91 2.31 1.42
C ALA A 566 -5.71 3.25 1.55
N VAL A 567 -5.95 4.54 1.34
CA VAL A 567 -4.93 5.60 1.40
C VAL A 567 -5.40 6.71 2.35
N ASP A 568 -4.56 7.05 3.32
CA ASP A 568 -4.75 8.22 4.20
C ASP A 568 -3.80 9.34 3.76
N ALA A 569 -4.32 10.27 2.96
CA ALA A 569 -3.59 11.40 2.43
C ALA A 569 -3.91 12.67 3.23
N GLN A 570 -2.89 13.38 3.66
CA GLN A 570 -3.04 14.62 4.42
C GLN A 570 -2.17 15.70 3.82
N ARG A 571 -2.77 16.84 3.48
CA ARG A 571 -2.05 18.07 3.19
C ARG A 571 -1.79 18.79 4.50
N LEU A 572 -0.53 18.92 4.85
CA LEU A 572 -0.06 19.51 6.10
C LEU A 572 -0.15 21.05 6.02
N LYS A 573 -0.02 21.74 7.17
CA LYS A 573 -0.10 23.21 7.24
C LYS A 573 0.93 23.95 6.37
N ASN A 574 2.08 23.32 6.10
CA ASN A 574 3.12 23.83 5.21
C ASN A 574 2.84 23.55 3.72
N GLY A 575 1.69 22.95 3.39
CA GLY A 575 1.29 22.59 2.04
C GLY A 575 1.83 21.26 1.51
N SER A 576 2.73 20.57 2.23
CA SER A 576 3.26 19.27 1.80
C SER A 576 2.28 18.12 2.06
N ILE A 577 2.40 17.03 1.29
CA ILE A 577 1.58 15.82 1.45
C ILE A 577 2.32 14.83 2.34
N ASN A 578 1.66 14.29 3.36
CA ASN A 578 2.22 13.29 4.29
C ASN A 578 2.82 12.06 3.56
N LEU A 579 2.19 11.58 2.49
CA LEU A 579 2.64 10.44 1.69
C LEU A 579 4.02 10.65 1.04
N ALA A 580 4.45 11.91 0.83
CA ALA A 580 5.78 12.19 0.31
C ALA A 580 6.90 11.68 1.26
N SER A 581 6.61 11.54 2.56
CA SER A 581 7.55 10.95 3.52
C SER A 581 7.86 9.46 3.26
N LEU A 582 6.99 8.74 2.54
CA LEU A 582 7.23 7.35 2.14
C LEU A 582 8.23 7.25 0.99
N ALA A 583 8.24 8.26 0.11
CA ALA A 583 9.10 8.33 -1.08
C ALA A 583 10.42 9.08 -0.85
N ALA A 584 10.64 9.64 0.35
CA ALA A 584 11.87 10.33 0.67
C ALA A 584 13.06 9.35 0.56
N GLU A 585 14.06 9.73 -0.24
CA GLU A 585 15.34 9.03 -0.26
C GLU A 585 16.03 9.18 1.10
N HIS A 586 16.59 8.08 1.60
CA HIS A 586 17.32 8.12 2.85
C HIS A 586 18.72 8.69 2.61
N GLU A 587 18.94 9.97 2.93
CA GLU A 587 20.27 10.52 3.19
C GLU A 587 20.81 9.96 4.53
N ALA A 588 21.21 8.69 4.54
CA ALA A 588 22.22 8.16 5.46
C ALA A 588 22.59 6.73 5.07
N ALA A 589 23.50 6.61 4.12
CA ALA A 589 24.51 5.57 4.16
C ALA A 589 25.82 6.16 3.61
N SER A 590 26.55 6.83 4.50
CA SER A 590 27.97 7.07 4.30
C SER A 590 28.64 5.71 4.07
N GLU A 591 29.43 5.63 3.01
CA GLU A 591 30.42 4.59 2.71
C GLU A 591 29.92 3.15 2.44
N ARG A 592 29.48 2.90 1.20
CA ARG A 592 29.66 1.58 0.55
C ARG A 592 30.80 1.62 -0.46
N SER A 593 32.03 1.85 0.01
CA SER A 593 33.31 1.75 -0.73
C SER A 593 33.47 2.63 -1.99
N ALA A 594 34.69 3.15 -2.20
CA ALA A 594 35.09 3.83 -3.44
C ALA A 594 34.90 2.97 -4.71
N VAL A 595 34.71 1.65 -4.58
CA VAL A 595 34.51 0.71 -5.69
C VAL A 595 33.10 0.78 -6.29
N HIS A 596 32.07 1.14 -5.50
CA HIS A 596 30.70 1.32 -6.02
C HIS A 596 30.49 2.69 -6.67
N ALA A 597 31.17 3.73 -6.21
CA ALA A 597 31.07 5.07 -6.81
C ALA A 597 31.65 5.12 -8.23
N VAL A 598 32.78 4.41 -8.46
CA VAL A 598 33.41 4.31 -9.79
C VAL A 598 32.58 3.42 -10.74
N LYS A 599 31.89 2.38 -10.23
CA LYS A 599 30.92 1.60 -11.03
C LYS A 599 29.62 2.35 -11.34
N LYS A 600 29.12 3.18 -10.41
CA LYS A 600 27.91 3.99 -10.60
C LYS A 600 28.09 5.04 -11.71
N ALA A 601 29.31 5.57 -11.86
CA ALA A 601 29.68 6.51 -12.92
C ALA A 601 29.93 5.85 -14.30
N GLN A 602 30.13 4.53 -14.36
CA GLN A 602 30.34 3.78 -15.62
C GLN A 602 29.09 3.03 -16.12
N ALA A 603 27.98 3.02 -15.36
CA ALA A 603 26.83 2.14 -15.57
C ALA A 603 25.50 2.86 -15.92
N GLU A 604 25.52 4.08 -16.45
CA GLU A 604 24.33 4.68 -17.07
C GLU A 604 24.06 4.03 -18.45
N GLY A 605 23.60 2.79 -18.44
CA GLY A 605 22.90 2.21 -19.60
C GLY A 605 21.52 2.88 -19.79
N PRO A 606 20.79 2.53 -20.87
CA PRO A 606 19.52 3.17 -21.23
C PRO A 606 18.46 3.11 -20.12
N ALA A 607 17.56 4.08 -20.05
CA ALA A 607 16.45 4.05 -19.09
C ALA A 607 15.55 2.80 -19.31
N TRP A 608 14.87 2.34 -18.26
CA TRP A 608 13.88 1.28 -18.40
C TRP A 608 12.63 1.80 -19.13
N HIS A 609 12.19 1.08 -20.16
CA HIS A 609 10.91 1.29 -20.83
C HIS A 609 9.88 0.32 -20.27
N TYR A 610 8.65 0.77 -20.06
CA TYR A 610 7.59 -0.10 -19.51
C TYR A 610 6.25 0.15 -20.18
N ARG A 611 5.44 -0.91 -20.27
CA ARG A 611 4.07 -0.86 -20.77
C ARG A 611 3.16 -1.70 -19.87
N ILE A 612 2.07 -1.11 -19.41
CA ILE A 612 1.00 -1.78 -18.66
C ILE A 612 -0.26 -1.68 -19.50
N ASP A 613 -0.74 -2.81 -20.01
CA ASP A 613 -1.91 -2.83 -20.89
C ASP A 613 -3.19 -2.42 -20.13
N GLU A 614 -3.36 -2.87 -18.88
CA GLU A 614 -4.51 -2.54 -18.04
C GLU A 614 -4.15 -2.40 -16.54
N LEU A 615 -4.61 -1.33 -15.90
CA LEU A 615 -4.59 -1.14 -14.45
C LEU A 615 -6.04 -1.09 -13.95
N ASN A 616 -6.40 -2.01 -13.05
CA ASN A 616 -7.71 -2.07 -12.42
C ASN A 616 -7.58 -1.86 -10.91
N LEU A 617 -8.33 -0.90 -10.39
CA LEU A 617 -8.46 -0.60 -8.97
C LEU A 617 -9.93 -0.76 -8.58
N LYS A 618 -10.20 -1.65 -7.62
CA LYS A 618 -11.55 -1.97 -7.13
C LYS A 618 -11.65 -1.71 -5.63
N ASP A 619 -12.81 -1.22 -5.20
CA ASP A 619 -13.16 -0.98 -3.79
C ASP A 619 -12.11 -0.17 -3.02
N ALA A 620 -11.49 0.81 -3.69
CA ALA A 620 -10.50 1.66 -3.05
C ALA A 620 -11.16 2.72 -2.15
N THR A 621 -10.45 3.10 -1.10
CA THR A 621 -10.86 4.11 -0.13
C THR A 621 -9.76 5.16 -0.03
N VAL A 622 -10.07 6.40 -0.37
CA VAL A 622 -9.13 7.52 -0.21
C VAL A 622 -9.72 8.49 0.79
N ASN A 623 -9.05 8.65 1.93
CA ASN A 623 -9.37 9.69 2.89
C ASN A 623 -8.36 10.82 2.71
N PHE A 624 -8.83 11.98 2.26
CA PHE A 624 -8.02 13.17 2.08
C PHE A 624 -8.38 14.22 3.12
N THR A 625 -7.38 14.71 3.87
CA THR A 625 -7.56 15.82 4.82
C THR A 625 -6.64 16.98 4.47
N ASP A 626 -7.21 18.15 4.14
CA ASP A 626 -6.45 19.38 3.94
C ASP A 626 -6.45 20.21 5.23
N ASN A 627 -5.26 20.40 5.83
CA ASN A 627 -5.07 21.20 7.04
C ASN A 627 -4.52 22.61 6.75
N THR A 628 -4.49 23.06 5.49
CA THR A 628 -4.03 24.41 5.13
C THR A 628 -5.07 25.49 5.39
N THR A 629 -6.35 25.12 5.49
CA THR A 629 -7.46 26.01 5.82
C THR A 629 -7.69 26.10 7.35
N PRO A 630 -8.29 27.18 7.87
CA PRO A 630 -8.60 27.30 9.31
C PRO A 630 -9.48 26.17 9.86
N GLN A 631 -10.41 25.67 9.04
CA GLN A 631 -11.17 24.46 9.28
C GLN A 631 -10.71 23.37 8.31
N PRO A 632 -10.22 22.20 8.78
CA PRO A 632 -9.70 21.17 7.90
C PRO A 632 -10.78 20.62 6.94
N VAL A 633 -10.46 20.55 5.66
CA VAL A 633 -11.34 19.96 4.65
C VAL A 633 -11.13 18.46 4.64
N LYS A 634 -12.18 17.68 4.93
CA LYS A 634 -12.14 16.22 4.93
C LYS A 634 -12.97 15.68 3.78
N LEU A 635 -12.33 14.92 2.89
CA LEU A 635 -12.95 14.25 1.76
C LEU A 635 -12.75 12.74 1.92
N SER A 636 -13.86 12.00 1.97
CA SER A 636 -13.82 10.54 1.97
C SER A 636 -14.35 10.03 0.64
N ILE A 637 -13.49 9.38 -0.14
CA ILE A 637 -13.82 8.82 -1.45
C ILE A 637 -13.89 7.31 -1.29
N THR A 638 -15.11 6.76 -1.23
CA THR A 638 -15.34 5.33 -1.01
C THR A 638 -16.76 4.91 -1.45
N PRO A 639 -16.91 3.87 -2.29
CA PRO A 639 -15.85 3.17 -3.01
C PRO A 639 -15.29 4.01 -4.19
N LEU A 640 -14.03 3.78 -4.53
CA LEU A 640 -13.38 4.25 -5.76
C LEU A 640 -13.01 3.06 -6.64
N GLN A 641 -13.42 3.14 -7.90
CA GLN A 641 -13.08 2.20 -8.96
C GLN A 641 -12.38 2.98 -10.08
N LEU A 642 -11.22 2.50 -10.51
CA LEU A 642 -10.44 3.14 -11.57
C LEU A 642 -9.92 2.07 -12.52
N LYS A 643 -10.19 2.26 -13.81
CA LYS A 643 -9.60 1.49 -14.90
C LYS A 643 -8.80 2.42 -15.79
N VAL A 644 -7.52 2.10 -15.99
CA VAL A 644 -6.62 2.83 -16.89
C VAL A 644 -6.02 1.85 -17.88
N GLN A 645 -5.95 2.20 -19.16
CA GLN A 645 -5.42 1.34 -20.21
C GLN A 645 -4.18 1.97 -20.87
N GLN A 646 -3.30 1.13 -21.42
CA GLN A 646 -2.14 1.52 -22.22
C GLN A 646 -1.17 2.48 -21.51
N ILE A 647 -0.88 2.25 -20.22
CA ILE A 647 0.10 3.05 -19.49
C ILE A 647 1.50 2.72 -20.02
N SER A 648 2.29 3.74 -20.34
CA SER A 648 3.69 3.57 -20.74
C SER A 648 4.56 4.68 -20.17
N ASP A 649 5.87 4.52 -20.25
CA ASP A 649 6.85 5.57 -19.95
C ASP A 649 6.75 6.78 -20.91
N ASP A 650 6.16 6.59 -22.09
CA ASP A 650 5.78 7.69 -23.00
C ASP A 650 4.48 8.39 -22.53
N LEU A 651 4.64 9.39 -21.66
CA LEU A 651 3.56 10.20 -21.08
C LEU A 651 2.86 11.15 -22.08
N SER A 652 3.29 11.15 -23.36
CA SER A 652 2.68 11.95 -24.43
C SER A 652 1.49 11.26 -25.09
N ARG A 653 1.30 9.96 -24.85
CA ARG A 653 0.18 9.18 -25.40
C ARG A 653 -1.09 9.39 -24.57
N PRO A 654 -2.29 9.41 -25.20
CA PRO A 654 -3.55 9.41 -24.47
C PRO A 654 -3.76 8.10 -23.72
N LEU A 655 -4.14 8.20 -22.44
CA LEU A 655 -4.47 7.09 -21.56
C LEU A 655 -6.00 7.02 -21.43
N PRO A 656 -6.66 5.96 -21.92
CA PRO A 656 -8.08 5.75 -21.67
C PRO A 656 -8.31 5.51 -20.17
N VAL A 657 -9.19 6.30 -19.56
CA VAL A 657 -9.53 6.27 -18.13
C VAL A 657 -11.05 6.12 -17.95
N ASP A 658 -11.45 5.21 -17.06
CA ASP A 658 -12.81 5.05 -16.55
C ASP A 658 -12.75 5.09 -15.01
N LEU A 659 -13.25 6.16 -14.40
CA LEU A 659 -13.26 6.38 -12.96
C LEU A 659 -14.70 6.44 -12.46
N GLN A 660 -15.01 5.66 -11.43
CA GLN A 660 -16.24 5.77 -10.66
C GLN A 660 -15.90 5.96 -9.19
N ALA A 661 -16.43 7.01 -8.57
CA ALA A 661 -16.11 7.37 -7.20
C ALA A 661 -17.36 7.84 -6.45
N THR A 662 -17.46 7.48 -5.18
CA THR A 662 -18.48 8.05 -4.28
C THR A 662 -17.82 8.96 -3.26
N LEU A 663 -18.22 10.22 -3.21
CA LEU A 663 -17.68 11.25 -2.33
C LEU A 663 -18.61 11.45 -1.11
N ASN A 664 -18.02 11.47 0.08
CA ASN A 664 -18.70 11.68 1.37
C ASN A 664 -19.94 10.78 1.58
N LYS A 665 -19.89 9.56 1.06
CA LYS A 665 -20.95 8.53 1.14
C LYS A 665 -22.30 8.90 0.48
N LYS A 666 -22.37 9.98 -0.30
CA LYS A 666 -23.64 10.49 -0.86
C LYS A 666 -23.57 10.82 -2.36
N GLY A 667 -22.53 11.52 -2.80
CA GLY A 667 -22.43 11.99 -4.18
C GLY A 667 -21.63 11.02 -5.06
N THR A 668 -22.06 10.78 -6.29
CA THR A 668 -21.36 9.90 -7.25
C THR A 668 -20.71 10.71 -8.35
N LEU A 669 -19.49 10.34 -8.73
CA LEU A 669 -18.72 10.91 -9.83
C LEU A 669 -18.28 9.78 -10.78
N GLY A 670 -18.72 9.86 -12.02
CA GLY A 670 -18.24 9.06 -13.14
C GLY A 670 -17.45 9.92 -14.11
N LEU A 671 -16.23 9.51 -14.46
CA LEU A 671 -15.41 10.13 -15.50
C LEU A 671 -15.01 9.08 -16.52
N LYS A 672 -15.20 9.36 -17.82
CA LYS A 672 -14.80 8.44 -18.89
C LYS A 672 -14.22 9.19 -20.08
N GLY A 673 -13.00 8.87 -20.48
CA GLY A 673 -12.34 9.49 -21.63
C GLY A 673 -10.83 9.33 -21.60
N ASP A 674 -10.12 10.28 -22.20
CA ASP A 674 -8.67 10.19 -22.40
C ASP A 674 -7.90 11.23 -21.57
N VAL A 675 -6.78 10.82 -21.00
CA VAL A 675 -5.86 11.67 -20.24
C VAL A 675 -4.44 11.53 -20.80
N THR A 676 -3.83 12.62 -21.24
CA THR A 676 -2.41 12.71 -21.59
C THR A 676 -1.69 13.45 -20.47
N ALA A 677 -0.59 12.91 -19.95
CA ALA A 677 0.11 13.51 -18.81
C ALA A 677 1.11 14.59 -19.22
N THR A 678 1.74 14.52 -20.40
CA THR A 678 2.77 15.48 -20.83
C THR A 678 2.64 15.87 -22.31
N PRO A 679 2.22 17.12 -22.64
CA PRO A 679 1.61 18.10 -21.74
C PRO A 679 0.26 17.60 -21.23
N LEU A 680 -0.18 18.08 -20.06
CA LEU A 680 -1.45 17.66 -19.46
C LEU A 680 -2.60 18.01 -20.41
N LYS A 681 -3.31 16.99 -20.90
CA LYS A 681 -4.58 17.12 -21.64
C LYS A 681 -5.57 16.13 -21.05
N VAL A 682 -6.78 16.58 -20.76
CA VAL A 682 -7.87 15.77 -20.22
C VAL A 682 -9.06 15.99 -21.13
N ALA A 683 -9.65 14.93 -21.67
CA ALA A 683 -10.87 14.99 -22.46
C ALA A 683 -11.81 13.89 -21.97
N VAL A 684 -12.73 14.24 -21.06
CA VAL A 684 -13.55 13.26 -20.33
C VAL A 684 -15.01 13.64 -20.33
N LYS A 685 -15.87 12.63 -20.43
CA LYS A 685 -17.30 12.73 -20.10
C LYS A 685 -17.46 12.69 -18.60
N VAL A 686 -18.07 13.73 -18.05
CA VAL A 686 -18.36 13.89 -16.63
C VAL A 686 -19.81 13.53 -16.38
N ASN A 687 -20.05 12.66 -15.41
CA ASN A 687 -21.37 12.40 -14.84
C ASN A 687 -21.26 12.51 -13.31
N ALA A 688 -21.68 13.65 -12.78
CA ALA A 688 -21.72 13.95 -11.38
C ALA A 688 -23.17 14.03 -10.91
N ASN A 689 -23.48 13.34 -9.82
CA ASN A 689 -24.80 13.37 -9.21
C ASN A 689 -24.66 13.65 -7.71
N ARG A 690 -25.29 14.73 -7.25
CA ARG A 690 -25.34 15.21 -5.87
C ARG A 690 -23.96 15.29 -5.19
N LEU A 691 -22.94 15.77 -5.90
CA LEU A 691 -21.62 16.01 -5.31
C LEU A 691 -21.69 17.14 -4.28
N ASP A 692 -21.18 16.89 -3.08
CA ASP A 692 -21.23 17.86 -1.98
C ASP A 692 -20.24 19.01 -2.18
N ALA A 693 -20.72 20.09 -2.79
CA ALA A 693 -19.93 21.31 -3.01
C ALA A 693 -19.77 22.14 -1.73
N ALA A 694 -20.64 21.95 -0.73
CA ALA A 694 -20.52 22.64 0.56
C ALA A 694 -19.29 22.14 1.35
N ALA A 695 -18.83 20.91 1.11
CA ALA A 695 -17.58 20.39 1.67
C ALA A 695 -16.34 21.23 1.29
N LEU A 696 -16.43 22.04 0.22
CA LEU A 696 -15.37 22.94 -0.24
C LEU A 696 -15.49 24.38 0.30
N GLU A 697 -16.53 24.68 1.09
CA GLU A 697 -16.75 26.01 1.67
C GLU A 697 -15.51 26.59 2.38
N PRO A 698 -14.68 25.82 3.13
CA PRO A 698 -13.51 26.38 3.80
C PRO A 698 -12.47 27.03 2.87
N TYR A 699 -12.51 26.78 1.56
CA TYR A 699 -11.61 27.42 0.59
C TYR A 699 -12.04 28.84 0.19
N PHE A 700 -13.32 29.19 0.30
CA PHE A 700 -13.84 30.46 -0.22
C PHE A 700 -14.86 31.16 0.71
N GLY A 701 -15.39 30.48 1.72
CA GLY A 701 -16.38 31.00 2.66
C GLY A 701 -15.89 32.15 3.54
N SER A 702 -14.58 32.39 3.62
CA SER A 702 -14.03 33.61 4.21
C SER A 702 -14.37 34.87 3.41
N GLN A 703 -14.68 34.75 2.12
CA GLN A 703 -15.04 35.85 1.23
C GLN A 703 -16.54 36.20 1.30
N LEU A 704 -17.33 35.44 2.07
CA LEU A 704 -18.77 35.60 2.20
C LEU A 704 -19.18 35.93 3.64
N ASN A 705 -20.17 36.81 3.80
CA ASN A 705 -20.90 37.00 5.05
C ASN A 705 -22.02 35.94 5.24
N ALA A 706 -22.04 34.90 4.40
CA ALA A 706 -22.94 33.76 4.47
C ALA A 706 -22.15 32.44 4.55
N VAL A 707 -22.69 31.47 5.29
CA VAL A 707 -22.21 30.09 5.36
C VAL A 707 -23.05 29.23 4.42
N ILE A 708 -22.39 28.50 3.52
CA ILE A 708 -23.05 27.52 2.65
C ILE A 708 -23.23 26.22 3.43
N ALA A 709 -24.43 26.02 3.97
CA ALA A 709 -24.72 24.85 4.80
C ALA A 709 -25.03 23.59 3.99
N SER A 710 -25.49 23.74 2.75
CA SER A 710 -25.65 22.66 1.78
C SER A 710 -25.58 23.22 0.36
N ALA A 711 -24.97 22.47 -0.55
CA ALA A 711 -24.97 22.74 -1.99
C ALA A 711 -24.56 21.46 -2.72
N LEU A 712 -25.47 20.88 -3.50
CA LEU A 712 -25.23 19.62 -4.20
C LEU A 712 -25.12 19.88 -5.70
N LEU A 713 -24.01 19.45 -6.29
CA LEU A 713 -23.72 19.65 -7.69
C LEU A 713 -24.11 18.42 -8.52
N ASN A 714 -24.93 18.65 -9.54
CA ASN A 714 -25.17 17.74 -10.65
C ASN A 714 -24.46 18.29 -11.89
N ALA A 715 -23.74 17.45 -12.63
CA ALA A 715 -23.12 17.83 -13.89
C ALA A 715 -23.13 16.64 -14.86
N SER A 716 -23.52 16.88 -16.11
CA SER A 716 -23.49 15.88 -17.17
C SER A 716 -23.02 16.53 -18.47
N GLY A 717 -21.81 16.22 -18.92
CA GLY A 717 -21.22 16.89 -20.09
C GLY A 717 -19.81 16.47 -20.44
N ASP A 718 -19.26 17.06 -21.48
CA ASP A 718 -17.88 16.88 -21.92
C ASP A 718 -17.00 17.97 -21.30
N LEU A 719 -15.94 17.55 -20.60
CA LEU A 719 -14.91 18.41 -20.03
C LEU A 719 -13.61 18.19 -20.81
N ALA A 720 -13.06 19.28 -21.37
CA ALA A 720 -11.73 19.28 -21.96
C ALA A 720 -10.83 20.30 -21.26
N LEU A 721 -9.67 19.85 -20.77
CA LEU A 721 -8.66 20.67 -20.11
C LEU A 721 -7.31 20.45 -20.78
N SER A 722 -6.54 21.49 -20.99
CA SER A 722 -5.16 21.40 -21.48
C SER A 722 -4.27 22.40 -20.76
N GLN A 723 -3.13 21.94 -20.25
CA GLN A 723 -2.14 22.76 -19.59
C GLN A 723 -0.79 22.56 -20.30
N ALA A 724 -0.46 23.52 -21.16
CA ALA A 724 0.84 23.62 -21.83
C ALA A 724 1.63 24.80 -21.24
N LYS A 725 1.54 25.99 -21.84
CA LYS A 725 2.07 27.24 -21.24
C LYS A 725 1.08 27.88 -20.27
N SER A 726 -0.21 27.75 -20.55
CA SER A 726 -1.32 28.23 -19.75
C SER A 726 -2.41 27.17 -19.66
N LEU A 727 -3.26 27.30 -18.64
CA LEU A 727 -4.40 26.44 -18.42
C LEU A 727 -5.55 26.90 -19.33
N LYS A 728 -6.01 26.00 -20.20
CA LYS A 728 -7.26 26.14 -20.94
C LYS A 728 -8.23 25.07 -20.48
N ALA A 729 -9.47 25.45 -20.22
CA ALA A 729 -10.53 24.51 -19.85
C ALA A 729 -11.80 24.84 -20.62
N SER A 730 -12.54 23.83 -21.01
CA SER A 730 -13.86 23.98 -21.64
C SER A 730 -14.80 22.90 -21.12
N TYR A 731 -16.04 23.28 -20.86
CA TYR A 731 -17.10 22.39 -20.44
C TYR A 731 -18.31 22.60 -21.35
N ARG A 732 -18.91 21.50 -21.81
CA ARG A 732 -20.14 21.51 -22.59
C ARG A 732 -21.12 20.48 -22.05
N GLY A 733 -22.28 20.92 -21.57
CA GLY A 733 -23.31 20.00 -21.07
C GLY A 733 -24.31 20.70 -20.15
N ASP A 734 -24.92 19.93 -19.26
CA ASP A 734 -25.88 20.43 -18.27
C ASP A 734 -25.22 20.49 -16.89
N MET A 735 -25.53 21.51 -16.11
CA MET A 735 -25.10 21.63 -14.71
C MET A 735 -26.27 22.09 -13.87
N ALA A 736 -26.40 21.59 -12.64
CA ALA A 736 -27.38 22.10 -11.70
C ALA A 736 -26.81 22.13 -10.29
N LEU A 737 -27.11 23.21 -9.56
CA LEU A 737 -26.85 23.29 -8.13
C LEU A 737 -28.19 23.12 -7.39
N VAL A 738 -28.32 22.04 -6.64
CA VAL A 738 -29.57 21.61 -5.99
C VAL A 738 -29.44 21.61 -4.46
N ASP A 739 -30.58 21.71 -3.78
CA ASP A 739 -30.69 21.73 -2.31
C ASP A 739 -29.75 22.75 -1.65
N VAL A 740 -29.67 23.96 -2.20
CA VAL A 740 -28.74 24.99 -1.74
C VAL A 740 -29.33 25.75 -0.56
N ARG A 741 -28.53 25.89 0.49
CA ARG A 741 -28.91 26.64 1.70
C ARG A 741 -27.77 27.52 2.18
N MET A 742 -28.05 28.81 2.29
CA MET A 742 -27.15 29.82 2.82
C MET A 742 -27.70 30.39 4.12
N LEU A 743 -26.85 30.35 5.15
CA LEU A 743 -27.14 30.91 6.46
C LEU A 743 -26.33 32.19 6.65
N ASP A 744 -26.89 33.16 7.33
CA ASP A 744 -26.16 34.34 7.80
C ASP A 744 -25.00 33.90 8.72
N LYS A 745 -23.78 34.36 8.45
CA LYS A 745 -22.60 33.97 9.23
C LYS A 745 -22.61 34.56 10.66
N ALA A 746 -23.25 35.71 10.86
CA ALA A 746 -23.35 36.37 12.16
C ALA A 746 -24.48 35.80 13.02
N THR A 747 -25.65 35.49 12.44
CA THR A 747 -26.85 35.09 13.21
C THR A 747 -27.22 33.61 13.06
N SER A 748 -26.68 32.94 12.03
CA SER A 748 -27.13 31.63 11.54
C SER A 748 -28.58 31.58 11.04
N ASP A 749 -29.24 32.72 10.83
CA ASP A 749 -30.60 32.75 10.28
C ASP A 749 -30.57 32.40 8.78
N PRO A 750 -31.62 31.76 8.23
CA PRO A 750 -31.73 31.55 6.78
C PRO A 750 -31.72 32.88 6.02
N PHE A 751 -30.79 33.02 5.08
CA PHE A 751 -30.65 34.22 4.24
C PHE A 751 -31.18 33.97 2.83
N ALA A 752 -30.66 32.93 2.17
CA ALA A 752 -31.02 32.56 0.81
C ALA A 752 -30.90 31.05 0.60
N GLY A 753 -31.63 30.51 -0.38
CA GLY A 753 -31.54 29.10 -0.75
C GLY A 753 -32.44 28.76 -1.92
N TRP A 754 -32.27 27.57 -2.49
CA TRP A 754 -33.11 27.11 -3.59
C TRP A 754 -33.11 25.59 -3.73
N GLY A 755 -34.20 25.07 -4.31
CA GLY A 755 -34.31 23.66 -4.64
C GLY A 755 -33.42 23.27 -5.82
N SER A 756 -33.42 24.07 -6.90
CA SER A 756 -32.57 23.80 -8.08
C SER A 756 -32.27 25.08 -8.87
N LEU A 757 -31.00 25.29 -9.20
CA LEU A 757 -30.53 26.22 -10.21
C LEU A 757 -29.87 25.42 -11.33
N ALA A 758 -30.61 25.17 -12.42
CA ALA A 758 -30.17 24.35 -13.54
C ALA A 758 -29.79 25.20 -14.75
N LEU A 759 -28.60 24.97 -15.29
CA LEU A 759 -28.07 25.55 -16.51
C LEU A 759 -28.04 24.46 -17.59
N SER A 760 -28.89 24.59 -18.60
CA SER A 760 -28.98 23.66 -19.72
C SER A 760 -28.22 24.18 -20.94
N ASN A 761 -27.60 23.27 -21.69
CA ASN A 761 -26.73 23.59 -22.83
C ASN A 761 -25.62 24.61 -22.46
N LEU A 762 -25.02 24.44 -21.28
CA LEU A 762 -23.92 25.26 -20.81
C LEU A 762 -22.67 25.02 -21.68
N LYS A 763 -22.05 26.09 -22.14
CA LYS A 763 -20.71 26.14 -22.70
C LYS A 763 -19.89 27.11 -21.85
N ALA A 764 -18.95 26.58 -21.08
CA ALA A 764 -18.02 27.40 -20.32
C ALA A 764 -16.62 27.20 -20.90
N THR A 765 -15.90 28.27 -21.19
CA THR A 765 -14.50 28.23 -21.62
C THR A 765 -13.65 29.16 -20.77
N TYR A 766 -12.49 28.69 -20.37
CA TYR A 766 -11.49 29.41 -19.60
C TYR A 766 -10.16 29.35 -20.34
N ASP A 767 -9.51 30.50 -20.52
CA ASP A 767 -8.15 30.64 -21.04
C ASP A 767 -7.47 31.91 -20.50
N GLU A 768 -6.32 32.30 -21.07
CA GLU A 768 -5.59 33.51 -20.69
C GLU A 768 -6.39 34.81 -20.87
N GLN A 769 -7.42 34.82 -21.72
CA GLN A 769 -8.26 35.99 -22.00
C GLN A 769 -9.44 36.11 -21.02
N GLY A 770 -9.64 35.10 -20.16
CA GLY A 770 -10.63 35.06 -19.10
C GLY A 770 -11.64 33.94 -19.26
N THR A 771 -12.84 34.15 -18.70
CA THR A 771 -13.89 33.13 -18.67
C THR A 771 -15.06 33.55 -19.54
N VAL A 772 -15.54 32.67 -20.42
CA VAL A 772 -16.77 32.86 -21.19
C VAL A 772 -17.77 31.80 -20.76
N VAL A 773 -18.98 32.23 -20.41
CA VAL A 773 -20.08 31.35 -19.98
C VAL A 773 -21.29 31.63 -20.85
N ASP A 774 -21.72 30.64 -21.63
CA ASP A 774 -22.92 30.66 -22.48
C ASP A 774 -23.87 29.56 -22.00
N ALA A 775 -25.02 29.92 -21.45
CA ALA A 775 -26.04 28.95 -21.04
C ALA A 775 -27.33 29.16 -21.84
N GLY A 776 -27.79 28.12 -22.56
CA GLY A 776 -28.98 28.22 -23.39
C GLY A 776 -30.26 28.50 -22.58
N ARG A 777 -30.41 27.84 -21.42
CA ARG A 777 -31.53 28.06 -20.49
C ARG A 777 -31.05 27.95 -19.05
N VAL A 778 -31.51 28.87 -18.20
CA VAL A 778 -31.32 28.85 -16.75
C VAL A 778 -32.68 28.66 -16.10
N THR A 779 -32.85 27.61 -15.29
CA THR A 779 -34.10 27.33 -14.58
C THR A 779 -33.85 27.44 -13.08
N PHE A 780 -34.56 28.36 -12.42
CA PHE A 780 -34.43 28.64 -11.00
C PHE A 780 -35.72 28.27 -10.26
N THR A 781 -35.66 27.19 -9.49
CA THR A 781 -36.83 26.51 -8.91
C THR A 781 -36.79 26.52 -7.39
N LYS A 782 -37.95 26.79 -6.77
CA LYS A 782 -38.11 26.79 -5.30
C LYS A 782 -37.09 27.69 -4.60
N PHE A 783 -36.82 28.87 -5.16
CA PHE A 783 -35.85 29.80 -4.60
C PHE A 783 -36.47 30.63 -3.47
N TYR A 784 -35.65 30.95 -2.48
CA TYR A 784 -35.96 31.77 -1.33
C TYR A 784 -34.84 32.78 -1.09
N GLY A 785 -35.21 34.03 -0.78
CA GLY A 785 -34.25 35.05 -0.37
C GLY A 785 -34.89 36.11 0.51
N ARG A 786 -34.07 36.68 1.40
CA ARG A 786 -34.44 37.83 2.24
C ARG A 786 -33.81 39.10 1.70
N VAL A 787 -34.64 40.06 1.35
CA VAL A 787 -34.21 41.41 0.98
C VAL A 787 -34.54 42.32 2.14
N LEU A 788 -33.53 42.91 2.74
CA LEU A 788 -33.67 43.79 3.90
C LEU A 788 -33.10 45.16 3.55
N LEU A 789 -33.92 46.19 3.71
CA LEU A 789 -33.49 47.59 3.74
C LEU A 789 -33.29 47.98 5.20
N ASP A 790 -32.07 48.32 5.57
CA ASP A 790 -31.74 48.69 6.95
C ASP A 790 -32.25 50.09 7.32
N ALA A 791 -32.12 50.47 8.59
CA ALA A 791 -32.54 51.78 9.11
C ALA A 791 -31.81 52.97 8.44
N GLN A 792 -30.69 52.74 7.75
CA GLN A 792 -29.93 53.73 6.99
C GLN A 792 -30.32 53.77 5.51
N GLY A 793 -31.26 52.93 5.07
CA GLY A 793 -31.67 52.84 3.67
C GLY A 793 -30.69 52.07 2.78
N LYS A 794 -29.83 51.22 3.35
CA LYS A 794 -28.92 50.34 2.62
C LYS A 794 -29.49 48.91 2.54
N LEU A 795 -29.32 48.28 1.39
CA LEU A 795 -29.77 46.90 1.14
C LEU A 795 -28.72 45.88 1.61
N ASN A 796 -29.17 44.84 2.31
CA ASN A 796 -28.34 43.71 2.76
C ASN A 796 -27.64 42.96 1.62
N LEU A 797 -28.20 42.97 0.40
CA LEU A 797 -27.63 42.34 -0.78
C LEU A 797 -26.25 42.90 -1.19
N LYS A 798 -25.91 44.13 -0.75
CA LYS A 798 -24.59 44.74 -0.98
C LYS A 798 -23.48 44.12 -0.12
N ASP A 799 -23.85 43.47 0.99
CA ASP A 799 -22.90 42.98 1.99
C ASP A 799 -22.71 41.45 1.92
N VAL A 800 -23.21 40.77 0.88
CA VAL A 800 -23.04 39.31 0.71
C VAL A 800 -21.56 38.94 0.57
N VAL A 801 -20.83 39.72 -0.21
CA VAL A 801 -19.36 39.61 -0.34
C VAL A 801 -18.73 40.42 0.80
N ALA A 802 -17.82 39.80 1.54
CA ALA A 802 -17.11 40.46 2.62
C ALA A 802 -16.09 41.46 2.05
N HIS A 803 -16.38 42.76 2.17
CA HIS A 803 -15.52 43.83 1.63
C HIS A 803 -14.45 44.33 2.60
N GLU A 804 -14.48 43.91 3.87
CA GLU A 804 -13.54 44.35 4.92
C GLU A 804 -13.07 43.17 5.76
N SER A 805 -11.82 43.21 6.24
CA SER A 805 -11.19 42.17 7.09
C SER A 805 -11.69 42.20 8.55
N GLY A 806 -12.95 42.60 8.77
CA GLY A 806 -13.58 42.81 10.08
C GLY A 806 -14.50 41.67 10.53
N ALA A 807 -15.18 41.87 11.66
CA ALA A 807 -16.18 40.92 12.17
C ALA A 807 -17.36 40.75 11.18
N PRO A 808 -17.94 39.55 11.05
CA PRO A 808 -18.99 39.29 10.07
C PRO A 808 -20.20 40.23 10.24
N GLN A 809 -20.62 40.82 9.13
CA GLN A 809 -21.83 41.63 9.04
C GLN A 809 -23.05 40.71 8.90
N SER A 810 -24.15 41.05 9.57
CA SER A 810 -25.38 40.26 9.47
C SER A 810 -26.10 40.62 8.16
N LEU A 811 -26.58 39.59 7.46
CA LEU A 811 -27.40 39.69 6.25
C LEU A 811 -28.91 39.65 6.55
N THR A 812 -29.28 39.31 7.79
CA THR A 812 -30.67 39.05 8.19
C THR A 812 -31.18 39.95 9.30
N ARG A 813 -30.30 40.69 9.98
CA ARG A 813 -30.65 41.61 11.07
C ARG A 813 -29.91 42.93 10.93
N ASP A 814 -30.59 43.99 11.35
CA ASP A 814 -30.02 45.33 11.44
C ASP A 814 -29.23 45.47 12.75
N LYS A 815 -28.02 46.06 12.68
CA LYS A 815 -27.14 46.33 13.84
C LYS A 815 -27.33 47.73 14.42
N SER A 816 -28.28 48.52 13.94
CA SER A 816 -28.60 49.81 14.54
C SER A 816 -29.27 49.63 15.90
N GLY A 817 -28.44 49.61 16.95
CA GLY A 817 -28.88 49.74 18.32
C GLY A 817 -29.61 51.07 18.51
N ALA A 818 -30.92 50.97 18.76
CA ALA A 818 -31.71 52.01 19.41
C ALA A 818 -32.75 51.30 20.30
N GLU A 819 -32.28 50.78 21.43
CA GLU A 819 -33.14 50.71 22.62
C GLU A 819 -33.44 52.15 23.08
N PRO A 820 -34.65 52.45 23.59
CA PRO A 820 -34.94 53.77 24.13
C PRO A 820 -34.09 53.99 25.38
N VAL A 821 -33.23 55.03 25.33
CA VAL A 821 -32.51 55.52 26.50
C VAL A 821 -33.54 56.08 27.49
N PRO A 822 -33.65 55.58 28.73
CA PRO A 822 -34.44 56.23 29.76
C PRO A 822 -33.72 57.52 30.19
N LEU A 823 -34.44 58.64 30.12
CA LEU A 823 -34.01 59.93 30.65
C LEU A 823 -33.96 59.89 32.19
N THR A 824 -32.77 59.74 32.75
CA THR A 824 -32.44 60.31 34.08
C THR A 824 -30.97 60.74 34.09
N PRO A 825 -30.63 61.97 34.54
CA PRO A 825 -29.25 62.43 34.56
C PRO A 825 -28.60 62.16 35.92
N GLN A 826 -27.45 61.45 35.96
CA GLN A 826 -26.40 61.81 36.92
C GLN A 826 -25.01 61.22 36.60
N ALA A 827 -24.06 62.17 36.53
CA ALA A 827 -22.67 62.19 36.98
C ALA A 827 -21.62 61.17 36.51
N ALA A 828 -20.51 61.78 36.09
CA ALA A 828 -19.21 61.23 35.79
C ALA A 828 -18.56 60.43 36.94
N SER A 829 -17.74 59.45 36.56
CA SER A 829 -16.43 59.23 37.19
C SER A 829 -15.45 58.55 36.24
N ALA A 830 -14.26 59.13 36.26
CA ALA A 830 -13.03 58.89 35.52
C ALA A 830 -12.45 57.46 35.46
N VAL A 831 -11.91 57.15 34.28
CA VAL A 831 -10.55 56.63 33.96
C VAL A 831 -10.14 55.21 34.41
N ALA A 832 -9.80 54.38 33.42
CA ALA A 832 -8.55 53.61 33.41
C ALA A 832 -8.09 53.36 31.96
N ALA A 833 -6.89 53.85 31.66
CA ALA A 833 -6.21 53.82 30.37
C ALA A 833 -5.50 52.49 30.09
N ALA A 834 -5.33 52.17 28.80
CA ALA A 834 -4.27 51.32 28.26
C ALA A 834 -3.94 51.79 26.82
N PRO A 835 -2.69 51.65 26.36
CA PRO A 835 -1.94 52.75 25.75
C PRO A 835 -2.05 52.86 24.24
N VAL A 836 -1.93 54.11 23.79
CA VAL A 836 -1.76 54.54 22.41
C VAL A 836 -0.29 54.32 22.00
N ALA A 837 -0.08 53.61 20.89
CA ALA A 837 1.17 53.69 20.11
C ALA A 837 0.96 54.70 18.96
N PRO A 838 1.96 55.53 18.62
CA PRO A 838 1.81 56.60 17.65
C PRO A 838 2.01 56.07 16.23
N ALA A 839 1.11 56.41 15.31
CA ALA A 839 1.40 56.36 13.89
C ALA A 839 0.63 57.47 13.17
N SER A 840 1.36 58.56 12.90
CA SER A 840 1.08 59.42 11.76
C SER A 840 1.22 58.58 10.49
N ALA A 841 0.12 58.38 9.76
CA ALA A 841 0.15 58.05 8.34
C ALA A 841 -1.12 58.58 7.67
N THR A 842 -0.89 59.23 6.54
CA THR A 842 -1.77 59.92 5.58
C THR A 842 -3.18 59.37 5.37
N PRO A 843 -4.13 60.21 4.89
CA PRO A 843 -5.48 59.77 4.55
C PRO A 843 -5.40 58.60 3.59
N ALA A 844 -6.04 57.48 3.95
CA ALA A 844 -6.18 56.35 3.05
C ALA A 844 -6.95 56.82 1.82
N THR A 845 -6.22 57.05 0.72
CA THR A 845 -6.79 57.04 -0.60
C THR A 845 -7.52 55.71 -0.76
N VAL A 846 -8.84 55.78 -0.90
CA VAL A 846 -9.68 54.66 -1.32
C VAL A 846 -9.10 54.19 -2.65
N THR A 847 -8.27 53.16 -2.60
CA THR A 847 -7.75 52.55 -3.82
C THR A 847 -8.94 51.79 -4.37
N ALA A 848 -9.57 52.33 -5.41
CA ALA A 848 -10.61 51.65 -6.15
C ALA A 848 -10.13 50.22 -6.43
N ALA A 849 -10.96 49.23 -6.12
CA ALA A 849 -10.65 47.82 -6.37
C ALA A 849 -10.11 47.68 -7.79
N THR A 850 -8.88 47.21 -7.92
CA THR A 850 -8.28 46.93 -9.22
C THR A 850 -9.22 45.97 -9.95
N PRO A 851 -9.64 46.26 -11.20
CA PRO A 851 -10.50 45.36 -11.96
C PRO A 851 -9.88 43.96 -12.00
N PRO A 852 -10.67 42.88 -11.91
CA PRO A 852 -10.14 41.53 -11.96
C PRO A 852 -9.24 41.37 -13.19
N GLN A 853 -8.06 40.77 -13.01
CA GLN A 853 -7.04 40.60 -14.05
C GLN A 853 -7.52 39.76 -15.25
N SER A 854 -8.70 39.14 -15.18
CA SER A 854 -9.33 38.38 -16.26
C SER A 854 -10.85 38.64 -16.29
N PRO A 855 -11.39 39.23 -17.37
CA PRO A 855 -12.82 39.54 -17.46
C PRO A 855 -13.68 38.27 -17.63
N VAL A 856 -14.86 38.27 -17.01
CA VAL A 856 -15.87 37.21 -17.19
C VAL A 856 -16.96 37.69 -18.14
N LYS A 857 -17.11 37.00 -19.27
CA LYS A 857 -18.15 37.25 -20.27
C LYS A 857 -19.28 36.25 -20.07
N MET A 858 -20.52 36.72 -19.90
CA MET A 858 -21.67 35.85 -19.65
C MET A 858 -22.77 36.12 -20.67
N HIS A 859 -23.41 35.05 -21.15
CA HIS A 859 -24.60 35.08 -21.98
C HIS A 859 -25.58 34.00 -21.53
N PHE A 860 -26.84 34.38 -21.32
CA PHE A 860 -27.92 33.51 -20.88
C PHE A 860 -29.07 33.64 -21.88
N GLY A 861 -29.50 32.53 -22.50
CA GLY A 861 -30.52 32.57 -23.55
C GLY A 861 -31.95 32.77 -23.03
N GLN A 862 -32.30 32.13 -21.92
CA GLN A 862 -33.59 32.29 -21.26
C GLN A 862 -33.46 31.95 -19.77
N LEU A 863 -33.96 32.80 -18.88
CA LEU A 863 -34.12 32.50 -17.46
C LEU A 863 -35.58 32.17 -17.15
N VAL A 864 -35.83 31.03 -16.52
CA VAL A 864 -37.16 30.54 -16.11
C VAL A 864 -37.22 30.52 -14.59
N LEU A 865 -38.20 31.21 -14.01
CA LEU A 865 -38.46 31.25 -12.58
C LEU A 865 -39.64 30.35 -12.24
N GLN A 866 -39.51 29.52 -11.20
CA GLN A 866 -40.57 28.61 -10.77
C GLN A 866 -40.66 28.52 -9.24
N GLN A 867 -41.87 28.66 -8.71
CA GLN A 867 -42.17 28.44 -7.28
C GLN A 867 -41.29 29.27 -6.34
N GLY A 868 -40.96 30.51 -6.72
CA GLY A 868 -40.10 31.38 -5.91
C GLY A 868 -40.82 32.07 -4.76
N ARG A 869 -40.04 32.43 -3.72
CA ARG A 869 -40.46 33.25 -2.59
C ARG A 869 -39.40 34.29 -2.27
N VAL A 870 -39.82 35.53 -2.00
CA VAL A 870 -38.94 36.59 -1.50
C VAL A 870 -39.62 37.25 -0.32
N THR A 871 -38.91 37.38 0.80
CA THR A 871 -39.38 38.18 1.92
C THR A 871 -38.65 39.51 1.88
N TYR A 872 -39.39 40.58 1.68
CA TYR A 872 -38.89 41.95 1.72
C TYR A 872 -39.20 42.56 3.09
N THR A 873 -38.19 43.13 3.75
CA THR A 873 -38.36 43.85 5.01
C THR A 873 -37.75 45.23 4.88
N ASP A 874 -38.52 46.26 5.22
CA ASP A 874 -38.10 47.65 5.28
C ASP A 874 -38.03 48.09 6.75
N ASN A 875 -36.79 48.22 7.25
CA ASN A 875 -36.49 48.72 8.60
C ASN A 875 -36.22 50.23 8.63
N PHE A 876 -36.18 50.90 7.48
CA PHE A 876 -36.10 52.37 7.37
C PHE A 876 -37.40 53.03 7.88
N ILE A 877 -38.51 52.32 7.83
CA ILE A 877 -39.81 52.72 8.39
C ILE A 877 -40.01 52.10 9.77
N LYS A 878 -40.60 52.85 10.71
CA LYS A 878 -40.97 52.39 12.06
C LYS A 878 -42.46 52.67 12.32
N PRO A 879 -43.27 51.67 12.74
CA PRO A 879 -42.95 50.24 12.83
C PRO A 879 -42.50 49.68 11.47
N ASN A 880 -41.72 48.60 11.46
CA ASN A 880 -41.14 48.07 10.23
C ASN A 880 -42.20 47.47 9.32
N TYR A 881 -41.97 47.56 8.01
CA TYR A 881 -42.83 46.95 7.01
C TYR A 881 -42.22 45.63 6.52
N THR A 882 -43.04 44.59 6.38
CA THR A 882 -42.61 43.31 5.79
C THR A 882 -43.65 42.85 4.78
N ALA A 883 -43.17 42.40 3.63
CA ALA A 883 -43.98 41.83 2.55
C ALA A 883 -43.40 40.50 2.09
N ASP A 884 -44.25 39.48 2.01
CA ASP A 884 -43.91 38.18 1.45
C ASP A 884 -44.43 38.09 0.02
N LEU A 885 -43.52 38.05 -0.95
CA LEU A 885 -43.79 37.69 -2.33
C LEU A 885 -43.69 36.17 -2.46
N VAL A 886 -44.74 35.53 -2.95
CA VAL A 886 -44.84 34.07 -3.12
C VAL A 886 -45.25 33.72 -4.55
N SER A 887 -45.11 32.45 -4.91
CA SER A 887 -45.50 31.92 -6.23
C SER A 887 -44.88 32.67 -7.40
N ILE A 888 -43.63 33.12 -7.24
CA ILE A 888 -42.90 33.82 -8.30
C ILE A 888 -42.63 32.84 -9.43
N GLN A 889 -43.15 33.14 -10.62
CA GLN A 889 -43.00 32.32 -11.81
C GLN A 889 -42.96 33.19 -13.07
N GLY A 890 -42.20 32.79 -14.09
CA GLY A 890 -42.13 33.54 -15.33
C GLY A 890 -40.85 33.33 -16.11
N THR A 891 -40.62 34.16 -17.12
CA THR A 891 -39.46 34.07 -17.99
C THR A 891 -38.81 35.43 -18.25
N VAL A 892 -37.48 35.42 -18.38
CA VAL A 892 -36.67 36.52 -18.91
C VAL A 892 -35.94 35.97 -20.14
N GLY A 893 -35.92 36.73 -21.23
CA GLY A 893 -35.27 36.36 -22.49
C GLY A 893 -33.75 36.46 -22.42
N ALA A 894 -33.08 36.62 -23.57
CA ALA A 894 -31.63 36.56 -23.62
C ALA A 894 -30.95 37.82 -23.06
N PHE A 895 -30.02 37.66 -22.12
CA PHE A 895 -29.22 38.76 -21.53
C PHE A 895 -27.77 38.34 -21.31
N GLY A 896 -26.85 39.32 -21.18
CA GLY A 896 -25.44 39.04 -21.02
C GLY A 896 -24.58 40.30 -20.83
N THR A 897 -23.33 40.13 -20.42
CA THR A 897 -22.40 41.26 -20.14
C THR A 897 -21.99 42.03 -21.39
N GLN A 898 -22.19 41.44 -22.57
CA GLN A 898 -21.94 42.06 -23.88
C GLN A 898 -23.22 42.18 -24.73
N SER A 899 -24.41 41.98 -24.14
CA SER A 899 -25.67 42.05 -24.90
C SER A 899 -26.01 43.49 -25.25
N THR A 900 -26.28 43.75 -26.53
CA THR A 900 -26.82 45.03 -27.02
C THR A 900 -28.34 45.02 -27.15
N THR A 901 -28.97 43.84 -27.06
CA THR A 901 -30.42 43.68 -27.24
C THR A 901 -31.10 43.53 -25.87
N PRO A 902 -32.15 44.32 -25.56
CA PRO A 902 -32.94 44.14 -24.34
C PRO A 902 -33.66 42.80 -24.29
N ALA A 903 -33.62 42.13 -23.14
CA ALA A 903 -34.26 40.85 -22.88
C ALA A 903 -35.75 41.04 -22.52
N PRO A 904 -36.71 40.39 -23.21
CA PRO A 904 -38.11 40.44 -22.81
C PRO A 904 -38.34 39.81 -21.44
N VAL A 905 -39.24 40.37 -20.63
CA VAL A 905 -39.60 39.89 -19.29
C VAL A 905 -41.10 39.66 -19.25
N ASP A 906 -41.52 38.53 -18.66
CA ASP A 906 -42.91 38.24 -18.26
C ASP A 906 -42.87 37.41 -16.98
N VAL A 907 -43.15 38.04 -15.84
CA VAL A 907 -43.06 37.46 -14.51
C VAL A 907 -44.35 37.73 -13.75
N ALA A 908 -44.94 36.68 -13.18
CA ALA A 908 -46.07 36.75 -12.29
C ALA A 908 -45.66 36.35 -10.86
N ALA A 909 -46.26 36.99 -9.86
CA ALA A 909 -46.11 36.67 -8.45
C ALA A 909 -47.42 36.98 -7.70
N LYS A 910 -47.47 36.63 -6.42
CA LYS A 910 -48.56 37.01 -5.51
C LYS A 910 -47.99 37.55 -4.21
N LEU A 911 -48.64 38.54 -3.62
CA LEU A 911 -48.42 38.89 -2.22
C LEU A 911 -49.12 37.85 -1.32
N ALA A 912 -48.48 37.47 -0.21
CA ALA A 912 -49.00 36.42 0.68
C ALA A 912 -50.39 36.74 1.27
N ALA A 913 -50.72 38.03 1.41
CA ALA A 913 -51.99 38.53 1.93
C ALA A 913 -53.06 38.79 0.84
N ASN A 914 -52.88 38.24 -0.37
CA ASN A 914 -53.57 38.53 -1.63
C ASN A 914 -53.01 39.71 -2.43
N GLY A 915 -53.26 39.67 -3.74
CA GLY A 915 -52.83 40.65 -4.74
C GLY A 915 -51.94 40.04 -5.83
N PRO A 916 -52.49 39.68 -7.02
CA PRO A 916 -51.67 39.21 -8.13
C PRO A 916 -50.80 40.35 -8.66
N LEU A 917 -49.51 40.06 -8.84
CA LEU A 917 -48.51 40.95 -9.42
C LEU A 917 -48.07 40.40 -10.77
N SER A 918 -48.01 41.25 -11.79
CA SER A 918 -47.47 40.92 -13.11
C SER A 918 -46.44 41.97 -13.53
N ILE A 919 -45.30 41.54 -14.06
CA ILE A 919 -44.22 42.40 -14.56
C ILE A 919 -43.92 41.98 -15.99
N ARG A 920 -44.07 42.90 -16.94
CA ARG A 920 -43.80 42.69 -18.37
C ARG A 920 -42.90 43.78 -18.92
N GLY A 921 -42.18 43.53 -19.99
CA GLY A 921 -41.38 44.56 -20.68
C GLY A 921 -40.04 44.04 -21.13
N THR A 922 -38.98 44.86 -21.03
CA THR A 922 -37.62 44.47 -21.39
C THR A 922 -36.56 44.96 -20.40
N ILE A 923 -35.48 44.22 -20.23
CA ILE A 923 -34.35 44.57 -19.35
C ILE A 923 -32.99 44.27 -20.01
N ASN A 924 -31.95 45.02 -19.66
CA ASN A 924 -30.56 44.68 -19.96
C ASN A 924 -29.68 44.94 -18.72
N PRO A 925 -29.58 43.97 -17.80
CA PRO A 925 -29.08 44.23 -16.45
C PRO A 925 -27.56 44.10 -16.27
N LEU A 926 -26.85 43.42 -17.20
CA LEU A 926 -25.43 43.06 -17.02
C LEU A 926 -24.45 43.95 -17.78
N ILE A 927 -24.94 44.95 -18.52
CA ILE A 927 -24.10 45.94 -19.20
C ILE A 927 -23.65 47.05 -18.24
N ALA A 928 -22.62 47.81 -18.62
CA ALA A 928 -22.02 48.84 -17.76
C ALA A 928 -23.02 49.89 -17.24
N LYS A 929 -24.04 50.23 -18.04
CA LYS A 929 -25.18 51.07 -17.65
C LYS A 929 -26.46 50.28 -17.87
N PRO A 930 -27.06 49.72 -16.81
CA PRO A 930 -28.29 48.93 -16.94
C PRO A 930 -29.41 49.74 -17.59
N ALA A 931 -30.18 49.09 -18.46
CA ALA A 931 -31.37 49.67 -19.08
C ALA A 931 -32.58 48.79 -18.80
N LEU A 932 -33.77 49.39 -18.65
CA LEU A 932 -35.03 48.67 -18.53
C LEU A 932 -36.19 49.49 -19.08
N ASP A 933 -37.24 48.81 -19.52
CA ASP A 933 -38.53 49.37 -19.91
C ASP A 933 -39.60 48.36 -19.47
N LEU A 934 -40.15 48.55 -18.28
CA LEU A 934 -40.97 47.57 -17.57
C LEU A 934 -42.33 48.16 -17.22
N THR A 935 -43.39 47.42 -17.52
CA THR A 935 -44.74 47.63 -16.98
C THR A 935 -45.00 46.64 -15.86
N ALA A 936 -45.34 47.11 -14.66
CA ALA A 936 -45.71 46.26 -13.54
C ALA A 936 -47.13 46.59 -13.08
N SER A 937 -47.99 45.59 -12.93
CA SER A 937 -49.35 45.77 -12.43
C SER A 937 -49.59 44.91 -11.19
N ALA A 938 -50.25 45.48 -10.19
CA ALA A 938 -50.64 44.79 -8.98
C ALA A 938 -52.07 45.19 -8.62
N HIS A 939 -52.95 44.21 -8.44
CA HIS A 939 -54.37 44.46 -8.17
C HIS A 939 -54.75 43.92 -6.80
N ASP A 940 -55.81 44.47 -6.20
CA ASP A 940 -56.38 44.04 -4.92
C ASP A 940 -55.37 44.05 -3.75
N ILE A 941 -54.41 44.98 -3.71
CA ILE A 941 -53.48 45.08 -2.59
C ILE A 941 -54.19 45.68 -1.37
N GLU A 942 -54.24 44.96 -0.26
CA GLU A 942 -54.77 45.47 1.02
C GLU A 942 -53.93 46.65 1.57
N LEU A 943 -54.53 47.84 1.59
CA LEU A 943 -53.86 49.06 2.04
C LEU A 943 -53.57 49.09 3.55
N THR A 944 -54.27 48.26 4.34
CA THR A 944 -54.03 48.13 5.78
C THR A 944 -52.60 47.63 6.09
N ASN A 945 -51.98 46.89 5.17
CA ASN A 945 -50.59 46.45 5.28
C ASN A 945 -49.59 47.61 5.06
N LEU A 946 -49.97 48.68 4.35
CA LEU A 946 -49.15 49.87 4.12
C LEU A 946 -49.29 50.93 5.23
N THR A 947 -50.02 50.61 6.30
CA THR A 947 -50.19 51.49 7.47
C THR A 947 -48.88 52.09 7.99
N PRO A 948 -47.76 51.34 8.10
CA PRO A 948 -46.50 51.92 8.57
C PRO A 948 -46.02 53.15 7.76
N TYR A 949 -46.17 53.13 6.44
CA TYR A 949 -45.80 54.27 5.58
C TYR A 949 -46.76 55.45 5.76
N SER A 950 -48.07 55.18 5.80
CA SER A 950 -49.08 56.23 6.00
C SER A 950 -48.98 56.89 7.37
N ALA A 951 -48.67 56.12 8.42
CA ALA A 951 -48.44 56.65 9.75
C ALA A 951 -47.20 57.55 9.77
N LYS A 952 -46.06 57.09 9.22
CA LYS A 952 -44.80 57.86 9.21
C LYS A 952 -44.90 59.17 8.42
N TYR A 953 -45.41 59.15 7.18
CA TYR A 953 -45.37 60.32 6.29
C TYR A 953 -46.65 61.15 6.27
N ALA A 954 -47.82 60.51 6.43
CA ALA A 954 -49.10 61.21 6.42
C ALA A 954 -49.64 61.49 7.84
N GLY A 955 -49.13 60.81 8.88
CA GLY A 955 -49.65 60.92 10.24
C GLY A 955 -51.02 60.29 10.45
N TYR A 956 -51.49 59.45 9.52
CA TYR A 956 -52.80 58.80 9.62
C TYR A 956 -52.69 57.31 9.25
N PRO A 957 -53.00 56.37 10.17
CA PRO A 957 -52.98 54.95 9.88
C PRO A 957 -54.15 54.57 8.98
N ILE A 958 -53.98 53.58 8.09
CA ILE A 958 -55.03 53.11 7.20
C ILE A 958 -55.83 52.01 7.88
N THR A 959 -57.14 52.18 8.01
CA THR A 959 -58.03 51.21 8.68
C THR A 959 -58.80 50.33 7.69
N LYS A 960 -58.95 50.79 6.44
CA LYS A 960 -59.60 50.06 5.34
C LYS A 960 -59.18 50.63 3.98
N GLY A 961 -59.11 49.77 2.98
CA GLY A 961 -58.96 50.14 1.57
C GLY A 961 -58.23 49.08 0.74
N LYS A 962 -58.39 49.13 -0.57
CA LYS A 962 -57.64 48.33 -1.54
C LYS A 962 -56.94 49.23 -2.55
N LEU A 963 -55.82 48.75 -3.10
CA LEU A 963 -54.99 49.46 -4.05
C LEU A 963 -54.74 48.59 -5.29
N ASN A 964 -55.02 49.15 -6.45
CA ASN A 964 -54.54 48.70 -7.73
C ASN A 964 -53.46 49.67 -8.20
N VAL A 965 -52.35 49.15 -8.72
CA VAL A 965 -51.22 49.93 -9.20
C VAL A 965 -50.85 49.43 -10.58
N ASP A 966 -50.73 50.34 -11.54
CA ASP A 966 -50.12 50.11 -12.83
C ASP A 966 -48.90 51.04 -12.97
N LEU A 967 -47.72 50.46 -13.12
CA LEU A 967 -46.43 51.15 -13.15
C LEU A 967 -45.80 50.98 -14.52
N HIS A 968 -45.19 52.03 -15.07
CA HIS A 968 -44.37 51.95 -16.28
C HIS A 968 -43.03 52.66 -16.06
N TYR A 969 -41.96 51.88 -15.87
CA TYR A 969 -40.63 52.38 -15.52
C TYR A 969 -39.65 52.15 -16.66
N LYS A 970 -39.01 53.22 -17.10
CA LYS A 970 -37.97 53.24 -18.12
C LYS A 970 -36.67 53.80 -17.56
N LEU A 971 -35.61 53.01 -17.61
CA LEU A 971 -34.24 53.43 -17.28
C LEU A 971 -33.40 53.38 -18.54
N ASP A 972 -32.80 54.51 -18.90
CA ASP A 972 -31.84 54.62 -20.00
C ASP A 972 -30.74 55.60 -19.61
N ASN A 973 -29.47 55.20 -19.76
CA ASN A 973 -28.29 56.04 -19.45
C ASN A 973 -28.34 56.71 -18.05
N ASP A 974 -28.67 55.94 -17.01
CA ASP A 974 -28.83 56.41 -15.63
C ASP A 974 -30.02 57.37 -15.40
N GLN A 975 -30.87 57.62 -16.40
CA GLN A 975 -32.09 58.41 -16.29
C GLN A 975 -33.31 57.50 -16.12
N LEU A 976 -33.97 57.62 -14.97
CA LEU A 976 -35.23 56.95 -14.68
C LEU A 976 -36.40 57.86 -15.07
N ASN A 977 -37.33 57.34 -15.85
CA ASN A 977 -38.64 57.92 -16.09
C ASN A 977 -39.69 56.88 -15.69
N ALA A 978 -40.61 57.25 -14.82
CA ALA A 978 -41.55 56.36 -14.19
C ALA A 978 -42.95 56.97 -14.23
N ASP A 979 -43.90 56.28 -14.85
CA ASP A 979 -45.33 56.59 -14.75
C ASP A 979 -45.94 55.66 -13.70
N ASN A 980 -46.70 56.23 -12.76
CA ASN A 980 -47.34 55.48 -11.68
C ASN A 980 -48.84 55.80 -11.69
N HIS A 981 -49.67 54.85 -12.13
CA HIS A 981 -51.12 54.94 -12.03
C HIS A 981 -51.59 54.19 -10.78
N LEU A 982 -52.25 54.90 -9.87
CA LEU A 982 -52.74 54.38 -8.61
C LEU A 982 -54.27 54.51 -8.57
N PHE A 983 -54.96 53.37 -8.44
CA PHE A 983 -56.39 53.32 -8.20
C PHE A 983 -56.67 52.72 -6.82
N ILE A 984 -57.35 53.48 -5.97
CA ILE A 984 -57.60 53.12 -4.57
C ILE A 984 -59.11 53.03 -4.32
N ASP A 985 -59.59 51.91 -3.78
CA ASP A 985 -60.99 51.71 -3.42
C ASP A 985 -61.19 51.72 -1.88
N GLN A 986 -62.21 52.45 -1.42
CA GLN A 986 -62.64 52.54 -0.03
C GLN A 986 -61.55 52.95 0.99
N LEU A 987 -60.60 53.81 0.61
CA LEU A 987 -59.60 54.32 1.55
C LEU A 987 -60.27 55.02 2.74
N THR A 988 -59.89 54.56 3.93
CA THR A 988 -60.34 55.09 5.22
C THR A 988 -59.15 55.18 6.16
N PHE A 989 -58.97 56.36 6.76
CA PHE A 989 -57.95 56.60 7.79
C PHE A 989 -58.52 56.43 9.19
N GLY A 990 -57.67 56.00 10.12
CA GLY A 990 -57.89 56.08 11.56
C GLY A 990 -57.52 57.45 12.12
N ASP A 991 -57.36 57.51 13.44
CA ASP A 991 -57.03 58.75 14.17
C ASP A 991 -55.63 59.27 13.85
N HIS A 992 -55.44 60.59 13.96
CA HIS A 992 -54.15 61.22 13.70
C HIS A 992 -53.11 60.76 14.72
N ILE A 993 -51.90 60.48 14.25
CA ILE A 993 -50.74 60.14 15.07
C ILE A 993 -49.69 61.23 14.84
N GLU A 994 -49.34 61.95 15.90
CA GLU A 994 -48.25 62.93 15.85
C GLU A 994 -46.90 62.21 15.71
N ASN A 995 -46.11 62.61 14.71
CA ASN A 995 -44.69 62.28 14.59
C ASN A 995 -43.93 63.40 13.86
N ASP A 996 -42.60 63.32 13.92
CA ASP A 996 -41.64 64.31 13.42
C ASP A 996 -41.50 64.33 11.88
N THR A 997 -41.82 63.23 11.21
CA THR A 997 -41.76 63.09 9.75
C THR A 997 -43.09 63.31 9.03
N ALA A 998 -44.19 63.44 9.76
CA ALA A 998 -45.53 63.56 9.21
C ALA A 998 -45.77 64.93 8.57
N THR A 999 -46.46 64.95 7.44
CA THR A 999 -46.84 66.20 6.76
C THR A 999 -47.77 67.04 7.62
N LYS A 1000 -47.56 68.36 7.60
CA LYS A 1000 -48.44 69.35 8.26
C LYS A 1000 -49.67 69.72 7.42
N LEU A 1001 -49.79 69.16 6.20
CA LEU A 1001 -50.90 69.42 5.28
C LEU A 1001 -52.19 68.71 5.74
N PRO A 1002 -53.39 69.24 5.43
CA PRO A 1002 -54.67 68.63 5.82
C PRO A 1002 -55.00 67.40 4.95
N VAL A 1003 -54.33 66.27 5.21
CA VAL A 1003 -54.41 65.03 4.40
C VAL A 1003 -55.84 64.52 4.21
N ARG A 1004 -56.67 64.51 5.26
CA ARG A 1004 -58.07 64.05 5.18
C ARG A 1004 -58.90 64.88 4.18
N LEU A 1005 -58.65 66.19 4.12
CA LEU A 1005 -59.32 67.09 3.17
C LEU A 1005 -58.85 66.78 1.74
N ALA A 1006 -57.54 66.69 1.52
CA ALA A 1006 -56.97 66.37 0.20
C ALA A 1006 -57.51 65.03 -0.34
N ILE A 1007 -57.61 64.02 0.51
CA ILE A 1007 -58.12 62.69 0.11
C ILE A 1007 -59.64 62.72 -0.11
N SER A 1008 -60.40 63.50 0.67
CA SER A 1008 -61.85 63.67 0.42
C SER A 1008 -62.15 64.35 -0.91
N LEU A 1009 -61.25 65.20 -1.41
CA LEU A 1009 -61.36 65.88 -2.71
C LEU A 1009 -61.00 64.96 -3.88
N LEU A 1010 -60.11 64.00 -3.64
CA LEU A 1010 -59.71 63.00 -4.63
C LEU A 1010 -60.68 61.82 -4.71
N LYS A 1011 -61.54 61.63 -3.69
CA LYS A 1011 -62.49 60.52 -3.57
C LYS A 1011 -63.79 60.83 -4.33
N ASN A 1012 -64.22 59.92 -5.22
CA ASN A 1012 -65.50 60.02 -5.91
C ASN A 1012 -66.69 59.53 -5.06
N SER A 1013 -67.92 59.58 -5.60
CA SER A 1013 -69.14 59.17 -4.88
C SER A 1013 -69.21 57.69 -4.49
N ARG A 1014 -68.43 56.82 -5.16
CA ARG A 1014 -68.31 55.39 -4.83
C ARG A 1014 -67.19 55.11 -3.83
N GLY A 1015 -66.37 56.11 -3.56
CA GLY A 1015 -65.28 56.04 -2.63
C GLY A 1015 -63.92 55.67 -3.24
N GLU A 1016 -63.78 55.84 -4.55
CA GLU A 1016 -62.59 55.51 -5.33
C GLU A 1016 -61.72 56.75 -5.54
N ILE A 1017 -60.39 56.57 -5.59
CA ILE A 1017 -59.39 57.59 -5.88
C ILE A 1017 -58.53 57.09 -7.04
N ASP A 1018 -58.34 57.91 -8.06
CA ASP A 1018 -57.59 57.57 -9.28
C ASP A 1018 -56.56 58.67 -9.56
N VAL A 1019 -55.26 58.32 -9.49
CA VAL A 1019 -54.14 59.28 -9.56
C VAL A 1019 -53.03 58.75 -10.46
N ASN A 1020 -52.58 59.59 -11.40
CA ASN A 1020 -51.36 59.38 -12.17
C ASN A 1020 -50.23 60.27 -11.64
N LEU A 1021 -49.10 59.66 -11.27
CA LEU A 1021 -47.94 60.34 -10.69
C LEU A 1021 -46.68 60.04 -11.50
N PRO A 1022 -46.29 60.90 -12.46
CA PRO A 1022 -45.03 60.74 -13.17
C PRO A 1022 -43.84 61.17 -12.29
N VAL A 1023 -42.76 60.40 -12.33
CA VAL A 1023 -41.51 60.61 -11.58
C VAL A 1023 -40.34 60.47 -12.56
N SER A 1024 -39.46 61.47 -12.64
CA SER A 1024 -38.25 61.40 -13.46
C SER A 1024 -37.02 61.92 -12.71
N GLY A 1025 -35.84 61.35 -12.99
CA GLY A 1025 -34.59 61.75 -12.34
C GLY A 1025 -33.38 60.88 -12.66
N SER A 1026 -32.19 61.35 -12.29
CA SER A 1026 -30.93 60.61 -12.44
C SER A 1026 -30.70 59.67 -11.25
N LEU A 1027 -30.31 58.42 -11.49
CA LEU A 1027 -29.92 57.48 -10.42
C LEU A 1027 -28.64 57.92 -9.68
N SER A 1028 -27.82 58.77 -10.29
CA SER A 1028 -26.56 59.25 -9.72
C SER A 1028 -26.69 60.49 -8.83
N ASN A 1029 -27.85 61.16 -8.82
CA ASN A 1029 -28.07 62.38 -8.03
C ASN A 1029 -29.50 62.39 -7.45
N PRO A 1030 -29.68 61.99 -6.17
CA PRO A 1030 -30.98 61.57 -5.63
C PRO A 1030 -31.90 62.70 -5.14
N GLU A 1031 -31.81 63.92 -5.68
CA GLU A 1031 -32.81 64.97 -5.42
C GLU A 1031 -34.06 64.74 -6.28
N PHE A 1032 -34.85 63.73 -5.93
CA PHE A 1032 -36.18 63.52 -6.51
C PHE A 1032 -37.14 64.58 -5.97
N SER A 1033 -37.30 65.69 -6.69
CA SER A 1033 -38.23 66.77 -6.37
C SER A 1033 -39.69 66.33 -6.58
N ILE A 1034 -40.31 65.75 -5.55
CA ILE A 1034 -41.73 65.31 -5.56
C ILE A 1034 -42.71 66.50 -5.37
N GLY A 1035 -42.25 67.62 -4.80
CA GLY A 1035 -43.11 68.73 -4.38
C GLY A 1035 -43.79 69.52 -5.51
N GLY A 1036 -43.22 69.54 -6.72
CA GLY A 1036 -43.73 70.35 -7.85
C GLY A 1036 -44.84 69.69 -8.67
N LEU A 1037 -44.97 68.36 -8.63
CA LEU A 1037 -45.86 67.58 -9.52
C LEU A 1037 -47.24 67.31 -8.91
N ILE A 1038 -47.34 67.20 -7.58
CA ILE A 1038 -48.60 66.88 -6.88
C ILE A 1038 -49.63 68.03 -6.98
N TRP A 1039 -49.18 69.29 -6.98
CA TRP A 1039 -50.07 70.45 -7.02
C TRP A 1039 -50.83 70.57 -8.35
N HIS A 1040 -50.24 70.11 -9.45
CA HIS A 1040 -50.87 70.12 -10.77
C HIS A 1040 -51.92 69.01 -10.96
N ALA A 1041 -51.80 67.87 -10.27
CA ALA A 1041 -52.78 66.79 -10.33
C ALA A 1041 -54.08 67.11 -9.56
N VAL A 1042 -54.00 67.82 -8.42
CA VAL A 1042 -55.16 68.18 -7.59
C VAL A 1042 -56.01 69.28 -8.23
N LEU A 1043 -55.40 70.21 -8.98
CA LEU A 1043 -56.13 71.33 -9.59
C LEU A 1043 -56.96 70.93 -10.82
N ASN A 1044 -56.53 69.91 -11.58
CA ASN A 1044 -57.24 69.47 -12.79
C ASN A 1044 -58.50 68.63 -12.51
N LEU A 1045 -58.68 68.13 -11.28
CA LEU A 1045 -59.83 67.30 -10.90
C LEU A 1045 -61.05 68.14 -10.40
N LEU A 1046 -60.90 69.45 -10.20
CA LEU A 1046 -61.96 70.33 -9.69
C LEU A 1046 -62.78 70.99 -10.82
N GLN A 1047 -63.40 70.17 -11.67
CA GLN A 1047 -64.44 70.67 -12.58
C GLN A 1047 -65.46 69.58 -12.95
N LYS A 1048 -66.23 69.08 -11.97
CA LYS A 1048 -67.66 68.73 -12.13
C LYS A 1048 -68.29 68.12 -10.86
N ALA A 1049 -69.55 68.53 -10.69
CA ALA A 1049 -70.66 67.94 -9.93
C ALA A 1049 -70.80 68.25 -8.43
N VAL A 1050 -72.00 68.75 -8.12
CA VAL A 1050 -72.59 69.12 -6.84
C VAL A 1050 -73.87 68.29 -6.66
N THR A 1051 -74.30 68.16 -5.39
CA THR A 1051 -75.60 67.73 -4.83
C THR A 1051 -75.69 66.30 -4.23
N ALA A 1052 -76.13 66.29 -2.96
CA ALA A 1052 -76.22 65.26 -1.91
C ALA A 1052 -77.36 64.21 -2.16
N PRO A 1053 -77.88 63.37 -1.21
CA PRO A 1053 -77.61 63.16 0.24
C PRO A 1053 -77.65 61.69 0.74
N PHE A 1054 -77.36 61.49 2.03
CA PHE A 1054 -77.46 60.21 2.78
C PHE A 1054 -78.90 59.71 3.00
N SER A 1055 -79.06 58.38 3.09
CA SER A 1055 -80.12 57.78 3.93
C SER A 1055 -79.71 56.42 4.50
N LEU A 1056 -80.00 56.26 5.79
CA LEU A 1056 -79.91 55.07 6.64
C LEU A 1056 -81.04 54.08 6.31
N ILE A 1057 -80.88 52.79 6.65
CA ILE A 1057 -81.90 51.98 7.36
C ILE A 1057 -81.28 50.66 7.88
N ALA A 1058 -81.71 50.30 9.10
CA ALA A 1058 -81.40 49.11 9.85
C ALA A 1058 -82.48 48.03 9.73
N ASN A 1059 -82.11 46.81 10.12
CA ASN A 1059 -82.93 45.62 10.46
C ASN A 1059 -83.56 44.83 9.31
N ALA A 1060 -82.85 43.78 8.85
CA ALA A 1060 -83.47 42.62 8.20
C ALA A 1060 -82.57 41.36 8.23
N PHE A 1061 -82.32 40.78 9.40
CA PHE A 1061 -81.94 39.36 9.49
C PHE A 1061 -82.54 38.75 10.77
N GLY A 1062 -83.76 38.24 10.63
CA GLY A 1062 -84.36 37.33 11.60
C GLY A 1062 -83.88 35.91 11.32
N GLY A 1063 -83.22 35.29 12.29
CA GLY A 1063 -82.85 33.88 12.28
C GLY A 1063 -81.83 33.55 13.36
N LYS A 1064 -82.13 32.59 14.24
CA LYS A 1064 -81.19 32.07 15.26
C LYS A 1064 -79.99 31.43 14.55
N GLY A 1065 -78.85 32.09 14.61
CA GLY A 1065 -77.57 31.63 14.06
C GLY A 1065 -76.42 32.20 14.89
N GLU A 1066 -76.36 31.85 16.18
CA GLU A 1066 -75.31 32.31 17.10
C GLU A 1066 -73.92 31.69 16.85
N GLU A 1067 -73.75 30.83 15.84
CA GLU A 1067 -72.46 30.13 15.58
C GLU A 1067 -71.79 30.42 14.23
N LEU A 1068 -72.34 31.33 13.40
CA LEU A 1068 -71.80 31.63 12.05
C LEU A 1068 -71.13 33.02 11.92
N GLY A 1069 -71.02 33.78 13.01
CA GLY A 1069 -70.48 35.15 13.01
C GLY A 1069 -68.98 35.28 13.24
N TYR A 1070 -68.27 34.18 13.54
CA TYR A 1070 -66.83 34.19 13.83
C TYR A 1070 -66.18 32.81 13.67
N VAL A 1071 -64.85 32.76 13.62
CA VAL A 1071 -64.02 31.53 13.71
C VAL A 1071 -63.00 31.66 14.82
N GLU A 1072 -62.84 30.62 15.64
CA GLU A 1072 -61.96 30.61 16.83
C GLU A 1072 -60.56 30.07 16.50
N PHE A 1073 -59.57 30.46 17.31
CA PHE A 1073 -58.19 30.03 17.19
C PHE A 1073 -57.60 29.68 18.55
N GLU A 1074 -56.67 28.73 18.61
CA GLU A 1074 -55.87 28.47 19.81
C GLU A 1074 -55.00 29.70 20.19
N PRO A 1075 -54.71 29.92 21.50
CA PRO A 1075 -53.81 30.99 21.94
C PRO A 1075 -52.43 30.94 21.27
N GLY A 1076 -51.96 32.08 20.77
CA GLY A 1076 -50.69 32.21 20.05
C GLY A 1076 -50.65 31.52 18.68
N SER A 1077 -51.79 31.05 18.14
CA SER A 1077 -51.89 30.35 16.86
C SER A 1077 -52.84 31.06 15.88
N ALA A 1078 -52.55 30.91 14.58
CA ALA A 1078 -53.41 31.31 13.47
C ALA A 1078 -53.80 30.13 12.57
N LYS A 1079 -53.63 28.89 13.05
CA LYS A 1079 -53.95 27.68 12.27
C LYS A 1079 -55.44 27.35 12.38
N LEU A 1080 -56.12 27.21 11.24
CA LEU A 1080 -57.50 26.70 11.16
C LEU A 1080 -57.53 25.20 11.45
N THR A 1081 -58.53 24.75 12.21
CA THR A 1081 -58.83 23.33 12.43
C THR A 1081 -59.77 22.79 11.35
N ASP A 1082 -59.86 21.47 11.21
CA ASP A 1082 -60.80 20.85 10.26
C ASP A 1082 -62.27 21.22 10.57
N THR A 1083 -62.57 21.49 11.84
CA THR A 1083 -63.89 21.97 12.29
C THR A 1083 -64.17 23.39 11.82
N ASP A 1084 -63.16 24.27 11.82
CA ASP A 1084 -63.28 25.65 11.34
C ASP A 1084 -63.51 25.70 9.82
N ASN A 1085 -62.84 24.81 9.08
CA ASN A 1085 -63.01 24.70 7.63
C ASN A 1085 -64.46 24.36 7.26
N GLN A 1086 -65.09 23.40 7.95
CA GLN A 1086 -66.50 23.05 7.71
C GLN A 1086 -67.47 24.22 7.96
N LYS A 1087 -67.19 25.05 8.99
CA LYS A 1087 -67.97 26.27 9.25
C LYS A 1087 -67.81 27.30 8.14
N LEU A 1088 -66.59 27.51 7.65
CA LEU A 1088 -66.30 28.44 6.57
C LEU A 1088 -66.93 28.01 5.23
N ASP A 1089 -66.99 26.71 4.92
CA ASP A 1089 -67.69 26.21 3.72
C ASP A 1089 -69.20 26.52 3.74
N ALA A 1090 -69.84 26.47 4.91
CA ALA A 1090 -71.25 26.86 5.05
C ALA A 1090 -71.47 28.36 4.77
N ILE A 1091 -70.53 29.21 5.19
CA ILE A 1091 -70.54 30.66 4.94
C ILE A 1091 -70.34 30.95 3.44
N VAL A 1092 -69.39 30.25 2.78
CA VAL A 1092 -69.19 30.35 1.32
C VAL A 1092 -70.47 30.05 0.57
N LYS A 1093 -71.17 28.97 0.93
CA LYS A 1093 -72.44 28.59 0.30
C LYS A 1093 -73.52 29.67 0.47
N ALA A 1094 -73.65 30.25 1.67
CA ALA A 1094 -74.61 31.31 1.95
C ALA A 1094 -74.28 32.63 1.20
N LEU A 1095 -73.00 32.96 1.02
CA LEU A 1095 -72.54 34.18 0.34
C LEU A 1095 -72.58 34.07 -1.20
N ALA A 1096 -72.55 32.86 -1.75
CA ALA A 1096 -72.74 32.60 -3.18
C ALA A 1096 -74.17 32.93 -3.65
N ASP A 1097 -75.19 32.65 -2.82
CA ASP A 1097 -76.60 32.93 -3.13
C ASP A 1097 -76.97 34.43 -3.08
N LYS A 1098 -76.08 35.29 -2.55
CA LYS A 1098 -76.30 36.73 -2.35
C LYS A 1098 -75.11 37.57 -2.81
N PRO A 1099 -74.94 37.81 -4.13
CA PRO A 1099 -73.74 38.43 -4.69
C PRO A 1099 -73.48 39.89 -4.28
N SER A 1100 -74.46 40.61 -3.72
CA SER A 1100 -74.31 42.01 -3.30
C SER A 1100 -73.68 42.20 -1.91
N ILE A 1101 -73.60 41.16 -1.08
CA ILE A 1101 -73.12 41.27 0.31
C ILE A 1101 -71.59 41.29 0.33
N LYS A 1102 -71.01 42.23 1.07
CA LYS A 1102 -69.57 42.31 1.35
C LYS A 1102 -69.28 41.80 2.77
N MET A 1103 -68.11 41.22 2.99
CA MET A 1103 -67.68 40.65 4.26
C MET A 1103 -66.40 41.31 4.75
N ASP A 1104 -66.44 41.93 5.92
CA ASP A 1104 -65.29 42.44 6.65
C ASP A 1104 -64.76 41.34 7.58
N LEU A 1105 -63.44 41.10 7.58
CA LEU A 1105 -62.73 40.16 8.46
C LEU A 1105 -61.98 40.94 9.53
N ILE A 1106 -62.36 40.76 10.81
CA ILE A 1106 -61.73 41.45 11.95
C ILE A 1106 -60.95 40.44 12.79
N GLY A 1107 -59.62 40.45 12.70
CA GLY A 1107 -58.76 39.63 13.54
C GLY A 1107 -58.71 40.14 14.98
N ARG A 1108 -58.77 39.24 15.96
CA ARG A 1108 -58.71 39.58 17.39
C ARG A 1108 -57.69 38.75 18.15
N VAL A 1109 -57.10 39.38 19.15
CA VAL A 1109 -56.17 38.79 20.10
C VAL A 1109 -56.56 39.17 21.52
N ASP A 1110 -56.19 38.31 22.46
CA ASP A 1110 -56.38 38.50 23.89
C ASP A 1110 -55.01 38.47 24.56
N PRO A 1111 -54.45 39.64 24.93
CA PRO A 1111 -53.10 39.74 25.50
C PRO A 1111 -52.87 38.82 26.72
N ALA A 1112 -53.91 38.56 27.52
CA ALA A 1112 -53.80 37.76 28.73
C ALA A 1112 -53.43 36.29 28.45
N VAL A 1113 -53.82 35.75 27.29
CA VAL A 1113 -53.57 34.35 26.90
C VAL A 1113 -52.65 34.23 25.68
N ASP A 1114 -52.66 35.20 24.77
CA ASP A 1114 -51.84 35.18 23.55
C ASP A 1114 -50.37 35.53 23.86
N GLU A 1115 -50.05 36.46 24.77
CA GLU A 1115 -48.65 36.79 25.07
C GLU A 1115 -47.86 35.61 25.70
N PRO A 1116 -48.33 34.93 26.76
CA PRO A 1116 -47.59 33.82 27.36
C PRO A 1116 -47.43 32.65 26.37
N ALA A 1117 -48.44 32.43 25.52
CA ALA A 1117 -48.39 31.41 24.47
C ALA A 1117 -47.34 31.74 23.40
N LEU A 1118 -47.23 32.99 22.96
CA LEU A 1118 -46.21 33.45 22.01
C LEU A 1118 -44.79 33.31 22.59
N ARG A 1119 -44.59 33.67 23.87
CA ARG A 1119 -43.29 33.51 24.55
C ARG A 1119 -42.89 32.03 24.66
N THR A 1120 -43.83 31.13 24.94
CA THR A 1120 -43.56 29.68 25.00
C THR A 1120 -43.17 29.13 23.63
N ARG A 1121 -43.93 29.48 22.58
CA ARG A 1121 -43.63 29.07 21.19
C ARG A 1121 -42.29 29.64 20.69
N TYR A 1122 -41.87 30.81 21.18
CA TYR A 1122 -40.56 31.37 20.91
C TYR A 1122 -39.43 30.48 21.43
N VAL A 1123 -39.54 29.98 22.67
CA VAL A 1123 -38.56 29.04 23.25
C VAL A 1123 -38.48 27.75 22.43
N ASP A 1124 -39.62 27.14 22.11
CA ASP A 1124 -39.66 25.91 21.32
C ASP A 1124 -39.01 26.07 19.94
N ARG A 1125 -39.19 27.24 19.32
CA ARG A 1125 -38.52 27.58 18.06
C ARG A 1125 -36.99 27.62 18.21
N LEU A 1126 -36.48 28.22 19.29
CA LEU A 1126 -35.03 28.25 19.55
C LEU A 1126 -34.45 26.85 19.79
N VAL A 1127 -35.17 25.99 20.52
CA VAL A 1127 -34.78 24.59 20.76
C VAL A 1127 -34.72 23.83 19.43
N LYS A 1128 -35.76 23.94 18.58
CA LYS A 1128 -35.78 23.31 17.24
C LYS A 1128 -34.63 23.81 16.36
N GLN A 1129 -34.30 25.10 16.41
CA GLN A 1129 -33.16 25.65 15.66
C GLN A 1129 -31.82 25.04 16.10
N GLN A 1130 -31.62 24.80 17.39
CA GLN A 1130 -30.40 24.15 17.89
C GLN A 1130 -30.36 22.66 17.50
N LYS A 1131 -31.50 21.97 17.47
CA LYS A 1131 -31.58 20.60 16.91
C LYS A 1131 -31.18 20.57 15.44
N ILE A 1132 -31.67 21.50 14.62
CA ILE A 1132 -31.29 21.62 13.21
C ILE A 1132 -29.78 21.88 13.06
N LYS A 1133 -29.17 22.70 13.91
CA LYS A 1133 -27.72 22.95 13.87
C LYS A 1133 -26.89 21.70 14.17
N ASP A 1134 -27.37 20.83 15.06
CA ASP A 1134 -26.68 19.59 15.47
C ASP A 1134 -26.91 18.44 14.46
N VAL A 1135 -28.11 18.36 13.85
CA VAL A 1135 -28.47 17.31 12.89
C VAL A 1135 -28.04 17.64 11.45
N VAL A 1136 -28.04 18.92 11.05
CA VAL A 1136 -27.77 19.34 9.66
C VAL A 1136 -26.28 19.56 9.37
N GLY A 1137 -25.39 18.88 10.09
CA GLY A 1137 -24.09 18.50 9.57
C GLY A 1137 -24.16 17.47 8.41
N ASN A 1138 -25.37 17.14 7.91
CA ASN A 1138 -25.62 16.03 6.98
C ASN A 1138 -26.64 16.29 5.84
N GLY A 1139 -26.99 17.54 5.52
CA GLY A 1139 -27.58 17.84 4.20
C GLY A 1139 -29.03 17.39 3.93
N GLU A 1140 -29.93 17.42 4.92
CA GLU A 1140 -31.39 17.36 4.69
C GLU A 1140 -32.07 18.70 4.98
N SER A 1141 -32.99 19.08 4.10
CA SER A 1141 -33.85 20.26 4.20
C SER A 1141 -35.04 19.96 5.11
N VAL A 1142 -34.91 20.23 6.41
CA VAL A 1142 -36.03 20.09 7.35
C VAL A 1142 -36.66 21.46 7.58
N ASP A 1143 -37.96 21.56 7.28
CA ASP A 1143 -38.79 22.70 7.68
C ASP A 1143 -38.86 22.76 9.22
N LEU A 1144 -38.67 23.94 9.82
CA LEU A 1144 -38.83 24.14 11.27
C LEU A 1144 -40.20 23.66 11.78
N SER A 1145 -41.21 23.69 10.91
CA SER A 1145 -42.55 23.21 11.21
C SER A 1145 -42.65 21.67 11.30
N THR A 1146 -41.75 20.93 10.63
CA THR A 1146 -41.74 19.45 10.59
C THR A 1146 -40.73 18.83 11.54
N VAL A 1147 -39.80 19.62 12.11
CA VAL A 1147 -38.87 19.17 13.17
C VAL A 1147 -39.63 18.91 14.47
N THR A 1148 -39.60 17.66 14.92
CA THR A 1148 -40.00 17.23 16.27
C THR A 1148 -38.76 17.03 17.14
N VAL A 1149 -38.79 17.57 18.36
CA VAL A 1149 -37.74 17.36 19.37
C VAL A 1149 -38.24 16.27 20.30
N ASP A 1150 -37.52 15.14 20.37
CA ASP A 1150 -37.87 14.07 21.30
C ASP A 1150 -37.67 14.57 22.75
N PRO A 1151 -38.56 14.25 23.70
CA PRO A 1151 -38.39 14.63 25.10
C PRO A 1151 -37.00 14.32 25.69
N LYS A 1152 -36.34 13.24 25.23
CA LYS A 1152 -34.98 12.86 25.69
C LYS A 1152 -33.87 13.81 25.21
N GLU A 1153 -34.11 14.54 24.12
CA GLU A 1153 -33.14 15.45 23.51
C GLU A 1153 -33.42 16.93 23.84
N TYR A 1154 -34.57 17.22 24.43
CA TYR A 1154 -35.03 18.59 24.67
C TYR A 1154 -34.08 19.38 25.57
N ASP A 1155 -33.61 18.79 26.68
CA ASP A 1155 -32.65 19.43 27.60
C ASP A 1155 -31.34 19.84 26.89
N LYS A 1156 -30.76 18.93 26.09
CA LYS A 1156 -29.54 19.21 25.30
C LYS A 1156 -29.71 20.48 24.45
N TYR A 1157 -30.80 20.56 23.71
CA TYR A 1157 -31.04 21.67 22.79
C TYR A 1157 -31.53 22.94 23.49
N LEU A 1158 -32.24 22.82 24.61
CA LEU A 1158 -32.61 23.93 25.49
C LEU A 1158 -31.39 24.58 26.13
N THR A 1159 -30.46 23.78 26.66
CA THR A 1159 -29.19 24.25 27.22
C THR A 1159 -28.37 25.00 26.16
N ASN A 1160 -28.31 24.47 24.93
CA ASN A 1160 -27.62 25.14 23.83
C ASN A 1160 -28.30 26.45 23.44
N ALA A 1161 -29.64 26.47 23.37
CA ALA A 1161 -30.42 27.67 23.09
C ALA A 1161 -30.14 28.75 24.15
N TYR A 1162 -30.21 28.38 25.44
CA TYR A 1162 -29.91 29.26 26.56
C TYR A 1162 -28.49 29.81 26.49
N LYS A 1163 -27.48 28.98 26.23
CA LYS A 1163 -26.08 29.44 26.10
C LYS A 1163 -25.88 30.38 24.92
N SER A 1164 -26.59 30.18 23.81
CA SER A 1164 -26.49 30.99 22.59
C SER A 1164 -27.28 32.31 22.61
N ALA A 1165 -28.31 32.44 23.45
CA ALA A 1165 -29.19 33.61 23.46
C ALA A 1165 -28.48 34.90 23.90
N ASP A 1166 -28.87 36.05 23.36
CA ASP A 1166 -28.18 37.31 23.58
C ASP A 1166 -28.78 38.10 24.76
N PHE A 1167 -28.45 37.69 25.99
CA PHE A 1167 -28.77 38.42 27.23
C PHE A 1167 -27.77 38.10 28.34
N LYS A 1168 -27.71 38.94 29.37
CA LYS A 1168 -26.75 38.83 30.48
C LYS A 1168 -27.07 37.61 31.35
N LYS A 1169 -26.17 36.62 31.39
CA LYS A 1169 -26.33 35.36 32.13
C LYS A 1169 -25.42 35.29 33.36
N PRO A 1170 -25.86 34.64 34.45
CA PRO A 1170 -25.02 34.39 35.60
C PRO A 1170 -23.81 33.51 35.20
N ARG A 1171 -22.61 33.93 35.62
CA ARG A 1171 -21.37 33.18 35.42
C ARG A 1171 -20.99 32.45 36.70
N ASN A 1172 -20.37 31.28 36.57
CA ASN A 1172 -19.76 30.59 37.70
C ASN A 1172 -18.42 31.27 38.08
N PHE A 1173 -17.79 30.82 39.16
CA PHE A 1173 -16.52 31.37 39.67
C PHE A 1173 -15.35 31.30 38.67
N VAL A 1174 -15.49 30.57 37.56
CA VAL A 1174 -14.47 30.40 36.50
C VAL A 1174 -14.80 31.23 35.25
N GLY A 1175 -15.82 32.09 35.31
CA GLY A 1175 -16.21 32.95 34.18
C GLY A 1175 -17.05 32.25 33.09
N LEU A 1176 -17.42 30.99 33.27
CA LEU A 1176 -18.29 30.25 32.34
C LEU A 1176 -19.77 30.49 32.67
N THR A 1177 -20.64 30.51 31.66
CA THR A 1177 -22.09 30.66 31.85
C THR A 1177 -22.64 29.49 32.67
N LYS A 1178 -23.33 29.80 33.78
CA LYS A 1178 -23.95 28.81 34.67
C LYS A 1178 -25.16 28.18 33.95
N SER A 1179 -25.19 26.85 33.82
CA SER A 1179 -26.39 26.13 33.39
C SER A 1179 -27.42 26.18 34.51
N LEU A 1180 -28.65 26.56 34.18
CA LEU A 1180 -29.79 26.54 35.11
C LEU A 1180 -30.61 25.25 34.87
N PRO A 1181 -31.48 24.84 35.81
CA PRO A 1181 -32.52 23.84 35.53
C PRO A 1181 -33.38 24.19 34.31
N ASP A 1182 -33.96 23.20 33.64
CA ASP A 1182 -34.73 23.37 32.40
C ASP A 1182 -35.83 24.42 32.52
N ASP A 1183 -36.59 24.42 33.61
CA ASP A 1183 -37.70 25.36 33.81
C ASP A 1183 -37.20 26.80 33.98
N ASP A 1184 -36.04 26.98 34.61
CA ASP A 1184 -35.39 28.29 34.76
C ASP A 1184 -34.80 28.78 33.42
N MET A 1185 -34.24 27.87 32.61
CA MET A 1185 -33.75 28.18 31.26
C MET A 1185 -34.92 28.58 30.34
N LYS A 1186 -36.04 27.85 30.38
CA LYS A 1186 -37.26 28.17 29.63
C LYS A 1186 -37.82 29.52 30.05
N SER A 1187 -37.98 29.76 31.34
CA SER A 1187 -38.46 31.04 31.88
C SER A 1187 -37.56 32.20 31.49
N ALA A 1188 -36.24 32.04 31.58
CA ALA A 1188 -35.29 33.07 31.18
C ALA A 1188 -35.35 33.38 29.68
N LEU A 1189 -35.48 32.36 28.82
CA LEU A 1189 -35.65 32.54 27.38
C LEU A 1189 -37.00 33.18 27.03
N ALA A 1190 -38.08 32.78 27.71
CA ALA A 1190 -39.41 33.32 27.51
C ALA A 1190 -39.52 34.79 27.97
N ALA A 1191 -38.90 35.15 29.09
CA ALA A 1191 -38.88 36.52 29.62
C ALA A 1191 -38.12 37.50 28.71
N ASN A 1192 -37.13 37.02 27.96
CA ASN A 1192 -36.36 37.81 27.01
C ASN A 1192 -36.85 37.63 25.55
N ALA A 1193 -38.03 37.05 25.34
CA ALA A 1193 -38.63 36.97 24.02
C ALA A 1193 -39.13 38.38 23.59
N PRO A 1194 -38.82 38.84 22.37
CA PRO A 1194 -39.22 40.15 21.87
C PRO A 1194 -40.69 40.15 21.43
N ILE A 1195 -41.61 39.97 22.37
CA ILE A 1195 -43.07 39.98 22.14
C ILE A 1195 -43.62 41.31 22.63
N ASP A 1196 -44.21 42.08 21.72
CA ASP A 1196 -44.76 43.42 21.90
C ASP A 1196 -46.16 43.56 21.25
N ASP A 1197 -46.75 44.75 21.34
CA ASP A 1197 -48.04 45.06 20.71
C ASP A 1197 -48.05 44.82 19.18
N ALA A 1198 -46.89 44.95 18.52
CA ALA A 1198 -46.76 44.65 17.11
C ALA A 1198 -46.89 43.13 16.85
N SER A 1199 -46.29 42.30 17.70
CA SER A 1199 -46.41 40.83 17.67
C SER A 1199 -47.85 40.36 17.84
N LEU A 1200 -48.61 41.00 18.74
CA LEU A 1200 -50.03 40.73 18.94
C LEU A 1200 -50.88 41.19 17.74
N ARG A 1201 -50.59 42.38 17.18
CA ARG A 1201 -51.25 42.89 15.97
C ARG A 1201 -51.01 41.97 14.77
N GLU A 1202 -49.79 41.48 14.63
CA GLU A 1202 -49.43 40.53 13.59
C GLU A 1202 -50.18 39.20 13.75
N LEU A 1203 -50.28 38.67 14.97
CA LEU A 1203 -51.07 37.45 15.23
C LEU A 1203 -52.54 37.64 14.85
N ALA A 1204 -53.15 38.78 15.22
CA ALA A 1204 -54.52 39.11 14.86
C ALA A 1204 -54.71 39.18 13.34
N GLN A 1205 -53.79 39.83 12.63
CA GLN A 1205 -53.80 39.90 11.17
C GLN A 1205 -53.64 38.53 10.52
N ARG A 1206 -52.71 37.70 11.00
CA ARG A 1206 -52.51 36.33 10.48
C ARG A 1206 -53.76 35.47 10.65
N ARG A 1207 -54.51 35.62 11.74
CA ARG A 1207 -55.80 34.93 11.93
C ARG A 1207 -56.81 35.36 10.87
N ALA A 1208 -56.99 36.67 10.66
CA ALA A 1208 -57.89 37.20 9.64
C ALA A 1208 -57.48 36.77 8.22
N GLN A 1209 -56.18 36.81 7.93
CA GLN A 1209 -55.61 36.35 6.67
C GLN A 1209 -55.82 34.84 6.44
N SER A 1210 -55.69 34.01 7.48
CA SER A 1210 -55.91 32.56 7.36
C SER A 1210 -57.35 32.26 6.93
N VAL A 1211 -58.31 33.02 7.46
CA VAL A 1211 -59.70 32.94 7.01
C VAL A 1211 -59.89 33.50 5.61
N GLN A 1212 -59.30 34.66 5.29
CA GLN A 1212 -59.34 35.25 3.95
C GLN A 1212 -58.81 34.28 2.88
N GLN A 1213 -57.68 33.63 3.17
CA GLN A 1213 -57.02 32.68 2.28
C GLN A 1213 -57.87 31.43 2.05
N TYR A 1214 -58.59 30.97 3.07
CA TYR A 1214 -59.54 29.86 2.92
C TYR A 1214 -60.71 30.21 1.98
N LEU A 1215 -61.12 31.47 1.95
CA LEU A 1215 -62.21 31.99 1.13
C LEU A 1215 -61.77 32.38 -0.29
N ASP A 1216 -60.47 32.52 -0.52
CA ASP A 1216 -59.89 32.86 -1.82
C ASP A 1216 -60.27 31.80 -2.88
N GLY A 1217 -60.69 32.26 -4.06
CA GLY A 1217 -61.24 31.42 -5.14
C GLY A 1217 -62.62 30.80 -4.89
N LYS A 1218 -63.17 30.90 -3.67
CA LYS A 1218 -64.53 30.45 -3.32
C LYS A 1218 -65.54 31.60 -3.32
N ILE A 1219 -65.09 32.82 -3.03
CA ILE A 1219 -65.87 34.07 -3.08
C ILE A 1219 -65.04 35.10 -3.86
N ASP A 1220 -65.70 35.98 -4.61
CA ASP A 1220 -65.03 37.10 -5.30
C ASP A 1220 -64.24 37.97 -4.30
N SER A 1221 -62.95 38.17 -4.59
CA SER A 1221 -62.01 38.90 -3.71
C SER A 1221 -62.43 40.35 -3.46
N SER A 1222 -63.14 40.99 -4.39
CA SER A 1222 -63.65 42.36 -4.23
C SER A 1222 -64.72 42.48 -3.13
N ARG A 1223 -65.27 41.34 -2.68
CA ARG A 1223 -66.32 41.28 -1.66
C ARG A 1223 -65.80 41.01 -0.26
N VAL A 1224 -64.53 40.66 -0.10
CA VAL A 1224 -63.92 40.34 1.21
C VAL A 1224 -62.87 41.38 1.57
N PHE A 1225 -62.99 42.00 2.74
CA PHE A 1225 -62.09 43.07 3.21
C PHE A 1225 -61.50 42.70 4.56
N VAL A 1226 -60.17 42.67 4.69
CA VAL A 1226 -59.53 42.64 6.01
C VAL A 1226 -59.51 44.05 6.57
N VAL A 1227 -60.06 44.22 7.76
CA VAL A 1227 -60.12 45.50 8.46
C VAL A 1227 -59.19 45.49 9.68
N ALA A 1228 -58.92 46.67 10.24
CA ALA A 1228 -57.99 46.82 11.36
C ALA A 1228 -58.30 45.85 12.51
N PRO A 1229 -57.30 45.11 13.02
CA PRO A 1229 -57.50 44.13 14.09
C PRO A 1229 -57.81 44.79 15.43
N LYS A 1230 -58.49 44.06 16.33
CA LYS A 1230 -58.66 44.47 17.73
C LYS A 1230 -57.65 43.74 18.61
N LEU A 1231 -56.86 44.50 19.36
CA LEU A 1231 -55.81 43.96 20.23
C LEU A 1231 -56.29 43.63 21.65
N ASN A 1232 -57.61 43.56 21.85
CA ASN A 1232 -58.23 43.28 23.13
C ASN A 1232 -59.51 42.43 22.97
N ALA A 1233 -59.96 41.87 24.10
CA ALA A 1233 -61.17 41.06 24.20
C ALA A 1233 -62.47 41.91 24.29
N ASP A 1234 -62.37 43.24 24.31
CA ASP A 1234 -63.50 44.13 24.64
C ASP A 1234 -64.65 44.11 23.62
N GLY A 1235 -65.89 44.03 24.10
CA GLY A 1235 -67.09 44.08 23.24
C GLY A 1235 -67.51 42.75 22.61
N ILE A 1236 -67.00 41.62 23.11
CA ILE A 1236 -67.55 40.28 22.87
C ILE A 1236 -68.70 40.06 23.86
N LYS A 1237 -69.91 39.80 23.36
CA LYS A 1237 -71.12 39.58 24.18
C LYS A 1237 -71.66 38.15 24.09
N ASP A 1238 -71.12 37.35 23.18
CA ASP A 1238 -71.40 35.93 23.00
C ASP A 1238 -70.50 35.05 23.90
N LYS A 1239 -70.74 33.73 23.93
CA LYS A 1239 -69.98 32.76 24.75
C LYS A 1239 -68.74 32.17 24.05
N GLY A 1240 -68.36 32.68 22.87
CA GLY A 1240 -67.23 32.18 22.09
C GLY A 1240 -65.87 32.58 22.66
N ALA A 1241 -64.80 31.95 22.19
CA ALA A 1241 -63.42 32.26 22.58
C ALA A 1241 -63.06 33.72 22.23
N THR A 1242 -62.24 34.37 23.06
CA THR A 1242 -61.75 35.74 22.83
C THR A 1242 -60.70 35.82 21.72
N THR A 1243 -60.04 34.71 21.41
CA THR A 1243 -59.06 34.53 20.34
C THR A 1243 -59.74 34.10 19.03
N ARG A 1244 -60.23 35.06 18.24
CA ARG A 1244 -61.09 34.77 17.08
C ARG A 1244 -60.96 35.78 15.92
N VAL A 1245 -61.62 35.45 14.80
CA VAL A 1245 -61.90 36.38 13.69
C VAL A 1245 -63.40 36.60 13.61
N ASP A 1246 -63.85 37.85 13.75
CA ASP A 1246 -65.27 38.23 13.60
C ASP A 1246 -65.60 38.54 12.12
N PHE A 1247 -66.81 38.17 11.68
CA PHE A 1247 -67.36 38.48 10.35
C PHE A 1247 -68.34 39.65 10.40
N GLY A 1248 -67.98 40.76 9.74
CA GLY A 1248 -68.87 41.90 9.53
C GLY A 1248 -69.53 41.85 8.16
N LEU A 1249 -70.79 41.45 8.06
CA LEU A 1249 -71.54 41.47 6.80
C LEU A 1249 -72.10 42.88 6.54
N LYS A 1250 -71.92 43.39 5.32
CA LYS A 1250 -72.36 44.73 4.88
C LYS A 1250 -73.10 44.69 3.56
#